data_AF-A0AAE1IG84-F1
#
_entry.id   AF-A0AAE1IG84-F1
#
_cell.length_a   1.000
_cell.length_b   1.000
_cell.length_c   1.000
_cell.angle_alpha   90.00
_cell.angle_beta   90.00
_cell.angle_gamma   90.00
#
_symmetry.space_group_name_H-M   'P 1'
#
loop_
_entity.id
_entity.type
_entity.pdbx_description
1 polymer ?
#
loop_
_entity_poly.entity_id
_entity_poly.type
_entity_poly.pdbx_seq_one_letter_code
_entity_poly.pdbx_strand_id
1 'polypeptide(L)'
;MPSTGWYTIGIASFASIGTFLYGYDTGIVTTTIAHASWAAYMGNPSSALTGAVGAIYIAGEAVGALSQILVADKLGRIRFMQLAAVIVTIGAILQTASVNIGMFLAGRVISGVAVGALSGTVPVYLSEIAPPKNRGLIGGLSGVGLSSGIMLANWVGYACGYAPYGAVQWRLPLGLQLPWGIILFIGLATFMPNSPREMIHKGKIQEARQEFARIRSDLHSQELHEEFGLMRRQIEYERSRELTSFREIFKLYRHRVLVSVSVQVLTTVTGVNVIQYYQTILYKSLGINSQTILALTAAWGTCAFISNAIAVNFLPDKLGRRKMLLFGLTCVIVTEIYAAIMQLKFQNTDNRVGKGFAILGIFLFVIFPLVKENMTASSKNETNSANGKANNLKTNRAKVIVDAAYEGGYAIPAVCCYNLEAVVATVRAAEAKRSPALIQLFPWSIEYADALLLHAAAEAADKANVPIGVHMDHAQDPEIIRRAADLGGFDGIMVDMSHYGRDENMRLSKELVEYCNARGIITECEPGRINGTEDGIQDTEDLEEILTTPEQAEEFVALGIDWLAPAFGNVHGAYGPKGPQLDFPRLERIAAHVGSRVRLVLHGAHEKYFQAELLSKCISYGMAKVNINGPVAAAYMEVGARLIGKEPLTTVMEEQTKAMQKVIEDHMDWLKSAGKA
;
A
#
# COMPACT_ATOMS: atom_id res chain seq x y z
N MET A 1 -13.60 19.19 9.92
CA MET A 1 -12.83 18.11 10.58
C MET A 1 -13.79 16.95 10.79
N PRO A 2 -13.66 15.82 10.07
CA PRO A 2 -14.57 14.69 10.22
C PRO A 2 -14.27 13.93 11.52
N SER A 3 -15.32 13.44 12.16
CA SER A 3 -15.39 12.90 13.53
C SER A 3 -14.53 11.66 13.77
N THR A 4 -13.22 11.84 13.91
CA THR A 4 -12.42 10.86 14.66
C THR A 4 -12.78 11.03 16.13
N GLY A 5 -13.10 9.96 16.83
CA GLY A 5 -13.30 10.03 18.28
C GLY A 5 -12.08 10.68 18.92
N TRP A 6 -12.26 11.81 19.60
CA TRP A 6 -11.20 12.48 20.37
C TRP A 6 -10.50 11.51 21.34
N TYR A 7 -11.23 10.48 21.78
CA TYR A 7 -10.71 9.35 22.53
C TYR A 7 -9.59 8.60 21.80
N THR A 8 -9.78 8.19 20.55
CA THR A 8 -8.78 7.45 19.75
C THR A 8 -7.51 8.27 19.54
N ILE A 9 -7.65 9.56 19.26
CA ILE A 9 -6.51 10.47 19.13
C ILE A 9 -5.80 10.63 20.48
N GLY A 10 -6.56 10.79 21.58
CA GLY A 10 -6.00 10.91 22.93
C GLY A 10 -5.17 9.68 23.36
N ILE A 11 -5.69 8.47 23.17
CA ILE A 11 -4.95 7.23 23.48
C ILE A 11 -3.75 7.04 22.55
N ALA A 12 -3.86 7.45 21.28
CA ALA A 12 -2.75 7.38 20.33
C ALA A 12 -1.64 8.36 20.70
N SER A 13 -1.97 9.61 21.02
CA SER A 13 -1.02 10.60 21.52
C SER A 13 -0.36 10.17 22.83
N PHE A 14 -1.09 9.50 23.72
CA PHE A 14 -0.52 8.94 24.94
C PHE A 14 0.45 7.79 24.64
N ALA A 15 0.09 6.86 23.75
CA ALA A 15 0.99 5.78 23.33
C ALA A 15 2.29 6.30 22.71
N SER A 16 2.23 7.44 22.00
CA SER A 16 3.41 8.13 21.47
C SER A 16 4.39 8.63 22.54
N ILE A 17 4.04 8.61 23.84
CA ILE A 17 5.03 8.83 24.91
C ILE A 17 6.15 7.78 24.85
N GLY A 18 5.86 6.56 24.37
CA GLY A 18 6.89 5.53 24.17
C GLY A 18 7.94 5.92 23.13
N THR A 19 7.54 6.56 22.02
CA THR A 19 8.50 7.10 21.04
C THR A 19 9.06 8.46 21.43
N PHE A 20 8.36 9.21 22.28
CA PHE A 20 8.93 10.39 22.95
C PHE A 20 10.13 10.02 23.83
N LEU A 21 10.05 8.93 24.60
CA LEU A 21 11.18 8.45 25.41
C LEU A 21 12.41 8.13 24.55
N TYR A 22 12.20 7.56 23.35
CA TYR A 22 13.26 7.36 22.37
C TYR A 22 13.89 8.69 21.94
N GLY A 23 13.07 9.66 21.55
CA GLY A 23 13.56 10.96 21.12
C GLY A 23 14.26 11.74 22.22
N TYR A 24 13.72 11.68 23.44
CA TYR A 24 14.29 12.35 24.59
C TYR A 24 15.69 11.83 24.92
N ASP A 25 15.84 10.51 25.00
CA ASP A 25 17.14 9.86 25.25
C ASP A 25 18.17 10.19 24.15
N THR A 26 17.73 10.15 22.89
CA THR A 26 18.57 10.48 21.73
C THR A 26 19.01 11.95 21.73
N GLY A 27 18.12 12.90 22.05
CA GLY A 27 18.49 14.32 22.13
C GLY A 27 19.34 14.65 23.35
N ILE A 28 19.04 14.05 24.51
CA ILE A 28 19.71 14.40 25.76
C ILE A 28 21.16 13.95 25.78
N VAL A 29 21.49 12.82 25.14
CA VAL A 29 22.87 12.36 25.07
C VAL A 29 23.74 13.32 24.25
N THR A 30 23.21 13.86 23.14
CA THR A 30 23.91 14.83 22.28
C THR A 30 24.29 16.11 23.03
N THR A 31 23.41 16.60 23.92
CA THR A 31 23.71 17.77 24.76
C THR A 31 24.57 17.41 25.97
N THR A 32 24.40 16.22 26.54
CA THR A 32 25.18 15.72 27.68
C THR A 32 26.66 15.61 27.36
N ILE A 33 27.02 14.99 26.24
CA ILE A 33 28.42 14.86 25.82
C ILE A 33 29.06 16.21 25.45
N ALA A 34 28.25 17.24 25.18
CA ALA A 34 28.73 18.59 24.89
C ALA A 34 29.04 19.41 26.15
N HIS A 35 28.52 19.00 27.33
CA HIS A 35 28.80 19.68 28.60
C HIS A 35 30.23 19.40 29.08
N ALA A 36 30.99 20.47 29.32
CA ALA A 36 32.37 20.35 29.81
C ALA A 36 32.44 19.71 31.22
N SER A 37 31.40 19.90 32.04
CA SER A 37 31.29 19.29 33.38
C SER A 37 31.11 17.77 33.33
N TRP A 38 30.42 17.25 32.31
CA TRP A 38 30.29 15.81 32.10
C TRP A 38 31.64 15.21 31.69
N ALA A 39 32.32 15.81 30.70
CA ALA A 39 33.60 15.33 30.23
C ALA A 39 34.65 15.29 31.37
N ALA A 40 34.71 16.36 32.18
CA ALA A 40 35.60 16.42 33.33
C ALA A 40 35.26 15.35 34.39
N TYR A 41 33.97 15.15 34.71
CA TYR A 41 33.53 14.15 35.69
C TYR A 41 33.81 12.72 35.24
N MET A 42 33.67 12.42 33.94
CA MET A 42 33.90 11.10 33.36
C MET A 42 35.38 10.79 33.07
N GLY A 43 36.30 11.65 33.52
CA GLY A 43 37.74 11.43 33.34
C GLY A 43 38.25 11.76 31.94
N ASN A 44 37.63 12.73 31.25
CA ASN A 44 37.95 13.15 29.89
C ASN A 44 38.03 11.98 28.91
N PRO A 45 36.90 11.32 28.61
CA PRO A 45 36.87 10.15 27.75
C PRO A 45 37.47 10.45 26.37
N SER A 46 38.16 9.46 25.79
CA SER A 46 38.67 9.57 24.43
C SER A 46 37.52 9.74 23.41
N SER A 47 37.83 10.20 22.20
CA SER A 47 36.83 10.32 21.13
C SER A 47 36.13 8.99 20.85
N ALA A 48 36.85 7.87 20.94
CA ALA A 48 36.30 6.53 20.78
C ALA A 48 35.30 6.19 21.89
N LEU A 49 35.62 6.52 23.15
CA LEU A 49 34.75 6.24 24.28
C LEU A 49 33.51 7.16 24.30
N THR A 50 33.66 8.40 23.85
CA THR A 50 32.54 9.33 23.64
C THR A 50 31.61 8.85 22.52
N GLY A 51 32.17 8.32 21.41
CA GLY A 51 31.37 7.68 20.35
C GLY A 51 30.66 6.41 20.83
N ALA A 52 31.29 5.64 21.72
CA ALA A 52 30.70 4.42 22.29
C ALA A 52 29.42 4.70 23.10
N VAL A 53 29.29 5.89 23.70
CA VAL A 53 28.07 6.31 24.42
C VAL A 53 26.83 6.30 23.52
N GLY A 54 26.97 6.70 22.25
CA GLY A 54 25.90 6.62 21.26
C GLY A 54 25.78 5.23 20.65
N ALA A 55 26.89 4.60 20.27
CA ALA A 55 26.88 3.32 19.57
C ALA A 55 26.33 2.16 20.42
N ILE A 56 26.66 2.09 21.71
CA ILE A 56 26.23 0.99 22.59
C ILE A 56 24.73 1.02 22.87
N TYR A 57 24.14 2.21 22.81
CA TYR A 57 22.70 2.40 22.91
C TYR A 57 21.98 1.80 21.70
N ILE A 58 22.45 2.07 20.48
CA ILE A 58 21.92 1.47 19.24
C ILE A 58 22.09 -0.06 19.25
N ALA A 59 23.20 -0.57 19.77
CA ALA A 59 23.38 -2.01 19.96
C ALA A 59 22.31 -2.60 20.91
N GLY A 60 21.98 -1.89 21.98
CA GLY A 60 20.85 -2.22 22.87
C GLY A 60 19.51 -2.20 22.12
N GLU A 61 19.25 -1.17 21.31
CA GLU A 61 18.02 -1.06 20.51
C GLU A 61 17.83 -2.25 19.57
N ALA A 62 18.90 -2.75 18.94
CA ALA A 62 18.84 -3.93 18.10
C ALA A 62 18.37 -5.17 18.88
N VAL A 63 18.87 -5.37 20.11
CA VAL A 63 18.42 -6.45 20.99
C VAL A 63 16.97 -6.26 21.42
N GLY A 64 16.58 -5.02 21.75
CA GLY A 64 15.21 -4.65 22.08
C GLY A 64 14.22 -4.95 20.95
N ALA A 65 14.57 -4.58 19.71
CA ALA A 65 13.76 -4.83 18.53
C ALA A 65 13.58 -6.34 18.27
N LEU A 66 14.62 -7.15 18.45
CA LEU A 66 14.52 -8.61 18.34
C LEU A 66 13.62 -9.21 19.44
N SER A 67 13.65 -8.64 20.65
CA SER A 67 12.78 -9.11 21.75
C SER A 67 11.28 -8.89 21.45
N GLN A 68 10.94 -7.85 20.69
CA GLN A 68 9.57 -7.57 20.26
C GLN A 68 9.02 -8.75 19.43
N ILE A 69 9.81 -9.31 18.52
CA ILE A 69 9.42 -10.44 17.68
C ILE A 69 9.14 -11.71 18.50
N LEU A 70 9.95 -11.97 19.54
CA LEU A 70 9.89 -13.23 20.29
C LEU A 70 8.91 -13.21 21.47
N VAL A 71 8.70 -12.03 22.07
CA VAL A 71 8.05 -11.87 23.36
C VAL A 71 6.75 -11.06 23.26
N ALA A 72 6.65 -10.10 22.34
CA ALA A 72 5.51 -9.18 22.32
C ALA A 72 4.19 -9.88 21.98
N ASP A 73 4.19 -10.91 21.14
CA ASP A 73 2.96 -11.65 20.81
C ASP A 73 2.47 -12.52 21.99
N LYS A 74 3.40 -13.00 22.84
CA LYS A 74 3.07 -13.77 24.05
C LYS A 74 2.49 -12.87 25.14
N LEU A 75 3.18 -11.78 25.48
CA LEU A 75 2.77 -10.86 26.55
C LEU A 75 1.60 -9.96 26.15
N GLY A 76 1.49 -9.65 24.86
CA GLY A 76 0.61 -8.64 24.32
C GLY A 76 1.20 -7.24 24.36
N ARG A 77 0.67 -6.34 23.52
CA ARG A 77 1.24 -5.00 23.27
C ARG A 77 1.37 -4.17 24.54
N ILE A 78 0.30 -4.05 25.32
CA ILE A 78 0.26 -3.21 26.54
C ILE A 78 1.26 -3.70 27.59
N ARG A 79 1.24 -5.00 27.93
CA ARG A 79 2.14 -5.58 28.93
C ARG A 79 3.61 -5.53 28.50
N PHE A 80 3.86 -5.71 27.21
CA PHE A 80 5.21 -5.59 26.66
C PHE A 80 5.72 -4.13 26.77
N MET A 81 4.88 -3.14 26.48
CA MET A 81 5.23 -1.72 26.70
C MET A 81 5.42 -1.37 28.18
N GLN A 82 4.64 -1.96 29.10
CA GLN A 82 4.84 -1.79 30.55
C GLN A 82 6.21 -2.32 31.00
N LEU A 83 6.60 -3.51 30.54
CA LEU A 83 7.91 -4.07 30.82
C LEU A 83 9.02 -3.15 30.31
N ALA A 84 8.90 -2.66 29.07
CA ALA A 84 9.85 -1.72 28.51
C ALA A 84 9.90 -0.39 29.28
N ALA A 85 8.76 0.13 29.77
CA ALA A 85 8.69 1.33 30.60
C ALA A 85 9.44 1.16 31.94
N VAL A 86 9.41 -0.03 32.54
CA VAL A 86 10.20 -0.35 33.74
C VAL A 86 11.70 -0.39 33.40
N ILE A 87 12.07 -1.07 32.32
CA ILE A 87 13.48 -1.22 31.92
C ILE A 87 14.10 0.14 31.55
N VAL A 88 13.39 1.00 30.80
CA VAL A 88 13.90 2.35 30.45
C VAL A 88 14.05 3.22 31.69
N THR A 89 13.15 3.10 32.67
CA THR A 89 13.25 3.84 33.93
C THR A 89 14.50 3.41 34.71
N ILE A 90 14.78 2.11 34.79
CA ILE A 90 16.01 1.58 35.41
C ILE A 90 17.26 2.09 34.67
N GLY A 91 17.26 2.04 33.34
CA GLY A 91 18.35 2.56 32.52
C GLY A 91 18.60 4.06 32.75
N ALA A 92 17.54 4.86 32.81
CA ALA A 92 17.62 6.30 33.11
C ALA A 92 18.11 6.59 34.53
N ILE A 93 17.74 5.77 35.54
CA ILE A 93 18.27 5.87 36.91
C ILE A 93 19.79 5.63 36.88
N LEU A 94 20.25 4.59 36.20
CA LEU A 94 21.67 4.26 36.11
C LEU A 94 22.47 5.35 35.39
N GLN A 95 21.94 5.93 34.32
CA GLN A 95 22.57 7.04 33.62
C GLN A 95 22.67 8.28 34.52
N THR A 96 21.57 8.63 35.22
CA THR A 96 21.49 9.80 36.10
C THR A 96 22.39 9.66 37.33
N ALA A 97 22.42 8.47 37.94
CA ALA A 97 23.21 8.17 39.13
C ALA A 97 24.66 7.75 38.82
N SER A 98 25.07 7.84 37.55
CA SER A 98 26.39 7.37 37.11
C SER A 98 27.53 8.06 37.87
N VAL A 99 28.45 7.23 38.37
CA VAL A 99 29.68 7.66 39.07
C VAL A 99 30.93 7.50 38.20
N ASN A 100 30.83 6.73 37.12
CA ASN A 100 31.90 6.52 36.14
C ASN A 100 31.30 6.20 34.76
N ILE A 101 32.15 6.23 33.73
CA ILE A 101 31.75 5.98 32.34
C ILE A 101 31.20 4.56 32.14
N GLY A 102 31.67 3.55 32.88
CA GLY A 102 31.19 2.17 32.76
C GLY A 102 29.73 2.01 33.20
N MET A 103 29.37 2.61 34.35
CA MET A 103 27.99 2.68 34.82
C MET A 103 27.11 3.46 33.84
N PHE A 104 27.65 4.54 33.27
CA PHE A 104 26.95 5.32 32.25
C PHE A 104 26.64 4.45 31.01
N LEU A 105 27.64 3.73 30.47
CA LEU A 105 27.49 2.83 29.32
C LEU A 105 26.54 1.66 29.61
N ALA A 106 26.56 1.09 30.82
CA ALA A 106 25.60 0.06 31.21
C ALA A 106 24.16 0.60 31.21
N GLY A 107 23.96 1.83 31.73
CA GLY A 107 22.68 2.53 31.64
C GLY A 107 22.23 2.77 30.19
N ARG A 108 23.16 3.14 29.28
CA ARG A 108 22.89 3.29 27.84
C ARG A 108 22.38 1.99 27.22
N VAL A 109 23.01 0.85 27.51
CA VAL A 109 22.58 -0.46 26.97
C VAL A 109 21.17 -0.80 27.44
N ILE A 110 20.90 -0.66 28.74
CA ILE A 110 19.59 -1.00 29.33
C ILE A 110 18.49 -0.11 28.76
N SER A 111 18.73 1.21 28.68
CA SER A 111 17.80 2.15 28.02
C SER A 111 17.62 1.81 26.54
N GLY A 112 18.68 1.43 25.82
CA GLY A 112 18.61 1.02 24.42
C GLY A 112 17.72 -0.20 24.21
N VAL A 113 17.86 -1.24 25.05
CA VAL A 113 16.99 -2.44 24.98
C VAL A 113 15.52 -2.07 25.15
N ALA A 114 15.21 -1.20 26.12
CA ALA A 114 13.84 -0.76 26.35
C ALA A 114 13.29 0.08 25.18
N VAL A 115 14.09 1.00 24.66
CA VAL A 115 13.67 1.86 23.56
C VAL A 115 13.52 1.07 22.26
N GLY A 116 14.41 0.13 21.96
CA GLY A 116 14.26 -0.77 20.81
C GLY A 116 12.97 -1.61 20.88
N ALA A 117 12.56 -2.01 22.07
CA ALA A 117 11.28 -2.70 22.29
C ALA A 117 10.08 -1.76 22.05
N LEU A 118 10.16 -0.51 22.51
CA LEU A 118 9.11 0.51 22.32
C LEU A 118 9.00 0.97 20.86
N SER A 119 10.13 1.14 20.16
CA SER A 119 10.18 1.65 18.79
C SER A 119 9.51 0.71 17.78
N GLY A 120 9.53 -0.61 18.03
CA GLY A 120 8.75 -1.58 17.26
C GLY A 120 7.29 -1.67 17.71
N THR A 121 7.03 -1.65 19.02
CA THR A 121 5.69 -1.98 19.55
C THR A 121 4.70 -0.83 19.46
N VAL A 122 5.14 0.42 19.70
CA VAL A 122 4.26 1.60 19.68
C VAL A 122 3.63 1.80 18.30
N PRO A 123 4.39 1.82 17.18
CA PRO A 123 3.81 1.91 15.85
C PRO A 123 2.81 0.79 15.52
N VAL A 124 3.14 -0.44 15.91
CA VAL A 124 2.26 -1.60 15.68
C VAL A 124 0.95 -1.42 16.43
N TYR A 125 1.01 -1.06 17.72
CA TYR A 125 -0.18 -0.79 18.53
C TYR A 125 -1.02 0.35 17.94
N LEU A 126 -0.39 1.46 17.53
CA LEU A 126 -1.07 2.58 16.87
C LEU A 126 -1.78 2.14 15.58
N SER A 127 -1.15 1.29 14.77
CA SER A 127 -1.74 0.76 13.53
C SER A 127 -2.92 -0.20 13.77
N GLU A 128 -2.94 -0.88 14.92
CA GLU A 128 -3.97 -1.84 15.32
C GLU A 128 -5.22 -1.15 15.89
N ILE A 129 -5.08 0.01 16.53
CA ILE A 129 -6.20 0.81 17.06
C ILE A 129 -6.71 1.86 16.06
N ALA A 130 -5.95 2.16 15.01
CA ALA A 130 -6.29 3.22 14.07
C ALA A 130 -7.47 2.85 13.16
N PRO A 131 -8.42 3.77 12.93
CA PRO A 131 -9.46 3.58 11.94
C PRO A 131 -8.86 3.64 10.52
N PRO A 132 -9.42 2.91 9.53
CA PRO A 132 -8.88 2.86 8.17
C PRO A 132 -8.66 4.25 7.54
N LYS A 133 -9.58 5.20 7.79
CA LYS A 133 -9.56 6.55 7.23
C LYS A 133 -8.43 7.44 7.77
N ASN A 134 -7.97 7.21 9.02
CA ASN A 134 -6.97 8.07 9.68
C ASN A 134 -5.70 7.31 10.08
N ARG A 135 -5.48 6.13 9.50
CA ARG A 135 -4.31 5.29 9.83
C ARG A 135 -2.99 6.01 9.58
N GLY A 136 -2.91 6.84 8.54
CA GLY A 136 -1.75 7.69 8.26
C GLY A 136 -1.46 8.70 9.38
N LEU A 137 -2.48 9.44 9.81
CA LEU A 137 -2.37 10.41 10.91
C LEU A 137 -1.96 9.74 12.23
N ILE A 138 -2.67 8.68 12.63
CA ILE A 138 -2.42 7.98 13.89
C ILE A 138 -1.06 7.27 13.88
N GLY A 139 -0.67 6.65 12.76
CA GLY A 139 0.67 6.09 12.60
C GLY A 139 1.76 7.15 12.67
N GLY A 140 1.51 8.33 12.10
CA GLY A 140 2.42 9.48 12.13
C GLY A 140 2.61 10.10 13.52
N LEU A 141 1.66 9.95 14.44
CA LEU A 141 1.82 10.42 15.83
C LEU A 141 3.04 9.78 16.52
N SER A 142 3.46 8.60 16.10
CA SER A 142 4.70 7.97 16.58
C SER A 142 5.92 8.83 16.25
N GLY A 143 6.01 9.34 15.03
CA GLY A 143 7.09 10.22 14.60
C GLY A 143 7.05 11.57 15.32
N VAL A 144 5.86 12.16 15.49
CA VAL A 144 5.70 13.40 16.26
C VAL A 144 6.15 13.23 17.71
N GLY A 145 5.87 12.07 18.33
CA GLY A 145 6.41 11.70 19.63
C GLY A 145 7.93 11.73 19.65
N LEU A 146 8.58 11.06 18.68
CA LEU A 146 10.03 11.05 18.53
C LEU A 146 10.62 12.45 18.40
N SER A 147 10.13 13.28 17.47
CA SER A 147 10.68 14.61 17.23
C SER A 147 10.41 15.59 18.37
N SER A 148 9.27 15.49 19.05
CA SER A 148 8.98 16.29 20.25
C SER A 148 9.88 15.92 21.44
N GLY A 149 10.23 14.63 21.60
CA GLY A 149 11.21 14.17 22.57
C GLY A 149 12.59 14.79 22.34
N ILE A 150 13.07 14.74 21.10
CA ILE A 150 14.37 15.35 20.70
C ILE A 150 14.35 16.86 20.98
N MET A 151 13.28 17.54 20.56
CA MET A 151 13.12 18.98 20.77
C MET A 151 13.19 19.33 22.25
N LEU A 152 12.41 18.66 23.10
CA LEU A 152 12.38 18.96 24.53
C LEU A 152 13.73 18.67 25.18
N ALA A 153 14.35 17.53 24.87
CA ALA A 153 15.66 17.17 25.42
C ALA A 153 16.74 18.19 25.05
N ASN A 154 16.76 18.68 23.81
CA ASN A 154 17.73 19.68 23.37
C ASN A 154 17.53 21.02 24.08
N TRP A 155 16.29 21.47 24.28
CA TRP A 155 15.99 22.68 25.05
C TRP A 155 16.33 22.55 26.54
N VAL A 156 16.06 21.39 27.14
CA VAL A 156 16.45 21.10 28.52
C VAL A 156 17.97 21.08 28.67
N GLY A 157 18.68 20.45 27.74
CA GLY A 157 20.14 20.43 27.70
C GLY A 157 20.75 21.83 27.56
N TYR A 158 20.15 22.68 26.73
CA TYR A 158 20.51 24.10 26.61
C TYR A 158 20.26 24.88 27.90
N ALA A 159 19.07 24.76 28.50
CA ALA A 159 18.73 25.44 29.74
C ALA A 159 19.67 25.03 30.90
N CYS A 160 20.01 23.75 30.99
CA CYS A 160 20.95 23.25 32.00
C CYS A 160 22.40 23.70 31.74
N GLY A 161 22.72 24.21 30.55
CA GLY A 161 23.99 24.89 30.26
C GLY A 161 24.20 26.19 31.04
N TYR A 162 23.11 26.80 31.57
CA TYR A 162 23.18 27.97 32.45
C TYR A 162 23.28 27.62 33.94
N ALA A 163 23.12 26.35 34.31
CA ALA A 163 23.27 25.92 35.70
C ALA A 163 24.75 26.05 36.14
N PRO A 164 25.02 26.18 37.46
CA PRO A 164 26.38 26.22 37.98
C PRO A 164 27.21 25.03 37.49
N TYR A 165 28.48 25.27 37.20
CA TYR A 165 29.39 24.22 36.73
C TYR A 165 29.43 23.06 37.73
N GLY A 166 29.05 21.86 37.28
CA GLY A 166 28.98 20.69 38.15
C GLY A 166 28.00 19.64 37.64
N ALA A 167 27.74 18.64 38.48
CA ALA A 167 26.94 17.48 38.11
C ALA A 167 25.49 17.82 37.71
N VAL A 168 24.95 18.95 38.18
CA VAL A 168 23.59 19.41 37.86
C VAL A 168 23.41 19.62 36.36
N GLN A 169 24.43 20.13 35.65
CA GLN A 169 24.34 20.45 34.22
C GLN A 169 23.99 19.25 33.33
N TRP A 170 24.36 18.04 33.74
CA TRP A 170 24.12 16.82 32.96
C TRP A 170 23.22 15.79 33.68
N ARG A 171 23.22 15.73 35.02
CA ARG A 171 22.33 14.82 35.77
C ARG A 171 20.88 15.25 35.76
N LEU A 172 20.59 16.56 35.87
CA LEU A 172 19.22 17.05 35.85
C LEU A 172 18.52 16.76 34.50
N PRO A 173 19.15 17.07 33.34
CA PRO A 173 18.58 16.69 32.05
C PRO A 173 18.31 15.18 31.91
N LEU A 174 19.24 14.31 32.34
CA LEU A 174 19.04 12.86 32.30
C LEU A 174 17.92 12.40 33.24
N GLY A 175 17.85 12.98 34.44
CA GLY A 175 16.84 12.65 35.44
C GLY A 175 15.42 13.05 35.04
N LEU A 176 15.27 14.08 34.19
CA LEU A 176 13.98 14.51 33.65
C LEU A 176 13.35 13.50 32.68
N GLN A 177 14.08 12.46 32.27
CA GLN A 177 13.52 11.31 31.54
C GLN A 177 12.68 10.40 32.44
N LEU A 178 12.98 10.33 33.75
CA LEU A 178 12.36 9.39 34.70
C LEU A 178 10.83 9.52 34.80
N PRO A 179 10.25 10.74 34.94
CA PRO A 179 8.81 10.89 35.05
C PRO A 179 8.07 10.32 33.85
N TRP A 180 8.62 10.43 32.65
CA TRP A 180 7.97 9.97 31.42
C TRP A 180 7.86 8.45 31.35
N GLY A 181 8.86 7.71 31.83
CA GLY A 181 8.79 6.25 31.96
C GLY A 181 7.70 5.80 32.94
N ILE A 182 7.59 6.51 34.07
CA ILE A 182 6.57 6.24 35.09
C ILE A 182 5.16 6.60 34.58
N ILE A 183 5.01 7.76 33.93
CA ILE A 183 3.75 8.22 33.34
C ILE A 183 3.27 7.19 32.32
N LEU A 184 4.15 6.74 31.42
CA LEU A 184 3.83 5.72 30.42
C LEU A 184 3.35 4.43 31.10
N PHE A 185 4.07 3.94 32.12
CA PHE A 185 3.69 2.74 32.86
C PHE A 185 2.29 2.87 33.50
N ILE A 186 2.04 4.00 34.19
CA ILE A 186 0.76 4.25 34.86
C ILE A 186 -0.37 4.29 33.84
N GLY A 187 -0.25 5.06 32.76
CA GLY A 187 -1.34 5.14 31.78
C GLY A 187 -1.61 3.83 31.06
N LEU A 188 -0.56 3.06 30.76
CA LEU A 188 -0.68 1.69 30.24
C LEU A 188 -1.39 0.75 31.23
N ALA A 189 -1.21 0.95 32.54
CA ALA A 189 -1.88 0.16 33.57
C ALA A 189 -3.32 0.60 33.87
N THR A 190 -3.65 1.88 33.68
CA THR A 190 -4.93 2.44 34.15
C THR A 190 -6.01 2.57 33.06
N PHE A 191 -5.68 3.13 31.90
CA PHE A 191 -6.72 3.56 30.94
C PHE A 191 -6.48 3.14 29.49
N MET A 192 -5.28 2.67 29.14
CA MET A 192 -4.99 2.25 27.78
C MET A 192 -5.72 0.95 27.42
N PRO A 193 -6.50 0.92 26.33
CA PRO A 193 -7.23 -0.27 25.91
C PRO A 193 -6.27 -1.32 25.35
N ASN A 194 -6.65 -2.59 25.45
CA ASN A 194 -5.92 -3.65 24.76
C ASN A 194 -6.17 -3.60 23.25
N SER A 195 -5.23 -4.14 22.46
CA SER A 195 -5.40 -4.24 21.01
C SER A 195 -6.51 -5.25 20.66
N PRO A 196 -7.61 -4.82 19.98
CA PRO A 196 -8.67 -5.74 19.57
C PRO A 196 -8.16 -6.79 18.59
N ARG A 197 -7.22 -6.40 17.70
CA ARG A 197 -6.61 -7.29 16.71
C ARG A 197 -5.85 -8.44 17.39
N GLU A 198 -5.08 -8.12 18.42
CA GLU A 198 -4.35 -9.10 19.23
C GLU A 198 -5.31 -10.04 19.98
N MET A 199 -6.37 -9.50 20.56
CA MET A 199 -7.36 -10.31 21.28
C MET A 199 -8.11 -11.28 20.36
N ILE A 200 -8.45 -10.86 19.13
CA ILE A 200 -9.04 -11.75 18.12
C ILE A 200 -8.08 -12.87 17.77
N HIS A 201 -6.80 -12.55 17.57
CA HIS A 201 -5.76 -13.55 17.29
C HIS A 201 -5.61 -14.58 18.44
N LYS A 202 -5.75 -14.14 19.69
CA LYS A 202 -5.78 -15.01 20.89
C LYS A 202 -7.10 -15.76 21.10
N GLY A 203 -8.09 -15.59 20.23
CA GLY A 203 -9.42 -16.23 20.33
C GLY A 203 -10.37 -15.59 21.34
N LYS A 204 -10.01 -14.45 21.93
CA LYS A 204 -10.82 -13.72 22.93
C LYS A 204 -11.80 -12.76 22.25
N ILE A 205 -12.71 -13.29 21.45
CA ILE A 205 -13.59 -12.50 20.56
C ILE A 205 -14.49 -11.53 21.33
N GLN A 206 -15.05 -11.94 22.47
CA GLN A 206 -15.97 -11.10 23.23
C GLN A 206 -15.27 -9.94 23.94
N GLU A 207 -14.09 -10.18 24.52
CA GLU A 207 -13.24 -9.12 25.08
C GLU A 207 -12.78 -8.15 23.98
N ALA A 208 -12.39 -8.68 22.81
CA ALA A 208 -11.99 -7.85 21.67
C ALA A 208 -13.10 -6.91 21.20
N ARG A 209 -14.36 -7.39 21.21
CA ARG A 209 -15.52 -6.56 20.84
C ARG A 209 -15.74 -5.41 21.83
N GLN A 210 -15.56 -5.66 23.12
CA GLN A 210 -15.70 -4.63 24.15
C GLN A 210 -14.61 -3.55 24.02
N GLU A 211 -13.35 -3.96 23.83
CA GLU A 211 -12.23 -3.02 23.63
C GLU A 211 -12.37 -2.25 22.31
N PHE A 212 -12.79 -2.93 21.23
CA PHE A 212 -13.07 -2.28 19.95
C PHE A 212 -14.17 -1.23 20.09
N ALA A 213 -15.25 -1.53 20.83
CA ALA A 213 -16.33 -0.59 21.08
C ALA A 213 -15.87 0.63 21.90
N ARG A 214 -14.93 0.43 22.84
CA ARG A 214 -14.32 1.51 23.61
C ARG A 214 -13.44 2.41 22.74
N ILE A 215 -12.65 1.83 21.83
CA ILE A 215 -11.76 2.56 20.92
C ILE A 215 -12.57 3.31 19.85
N ARG A 216 -13.63 2.69 19.34
CA ARG A 216 -14.53 3.21 18.29
C ARG A 216 -15.86 3.69 18.85
N SER A 217 -15.78 4.51 19.91
CA SER A 217 -16.94 5.17 20.51
C SER A 217 -17.62 6.18 19.59
N ASP A 218 -16.98 6.50 18.45
CA ASP A 218 -17.50 7.36 17.39
C ASP A 218 -18.54 6.67 16.49
N LEU A 219 -18.61 5.33 16.50
CA LEU A 219 -19.50 4.56 15.63
C LEU A 219 -20.86 4.28 16.29
N HIS A 220 -21.89 4.17 15.46
CA HIS A 220 -23.19 3.64 15.88
C HIS A 220 -23.17 2.11 15.99
N SER A 221 -24.14 1.54 16.72
CA SER A 221 -24.15 0.10 17.07
C SER A 221 -24.08 -0.85 15.88
N GLN A 222 -24.70 -0.47 14.75
CA GLN A 222 -24.69 -1.26 13.53
C GLN A 222 -23.34 -1.18 12.80
N GLU A 223 -22.82 0.03 12.56
CA GLU A 223 -21.51 0.25 11.92
C GLU A 223 -20.37 -0.39 12.73
N LEU A 224 -20.45 -0.34 14.05
CA LEU A 224 -19.50 -0.97 14.96
C LEU A 224 -19.50 -2.49 14.81
N HIS A 225 -20.67 -3.10 14.62
CA HIS A 225 -20.77 -4.56 14.40
C HIS A 225 -20.19 -4.96 13.04
N GLU A 226 -20.49 -4.19 12.01
CA GLU A 226 -19.99 -4.42 10.64
C GLU A 226 -18.47 -4.27 10.59
N GLU A 227 -17.92 -3.19 11.12
CA GLU A 227 -16.47 -2.94 11.09
C GLU A 227 -15.69 -3.94 11.95
N PHE A 228 -16.22 -4.32 13.12
CA PHE A 228 -15.64 -5.40 13.93
C PHE A 228 -15.70 -6.75 13.20
N GLY A 229 -16.80 -7.04 12.51
CA GLY A 229 -16.98 -8.24 11.71
C GLY A 229 -15.96 -8.34 10.57
N LEU A 230 -15.73 -7.24 9.84
CA LEU A 230 -14.71 -7.15 8.79
C LEU A 230 -13.30 -7.37 9.35
N MET A 231 -12.96 -6.69 10.45
CA MET A 231 -11.67 -6.87 11.14
C MET A 231 -11.45 -8.33 11.54
N ARG A 232 -12.46 -8.96 12.13
CA ARG A 232 -12.40 -10.37 12.54
C ARG A 232 -12.14 -11.30 11.35
N ARG A 233 -12.94 -11.19 10.27
CA ARG A 233 -12.78 -12.04 9.08
C ARG A 233 -11.39 -11.88 8.46
N GLN A 234 -10.87 -10.65 8.41
CA GLN A 234 -9.52 -10.38 7.91
C GLN A 234 -8.45 -11.10 8.74
N ILE A 235 -8.54 -11.06 10.07
CA ILE A 235 -7.57 -11.71 10.96
C ILE A 235 -7.69 -13.23 10.89
N GLU A 236 -8.91 -13.78 10.80
CA GLU A 236 -9.14 -15.22 10.62
C GLU A 236 -8.56 -15.72 9.28
N TYR A 237 -8.69 -14.92 8.22
CA TYR A 237 -8.08 -15.19 6.91
C TYR A 237 -6.54 -15.09 6.94
N GLU A 238 -5.98 -14.09 7.63
CA GLU A 238 -4.53 -13.99 7.79
C GLU A 238 -3.97 -15.17 8.60
N ARG A 239 -4.69 -15.62 9.63
CA ARG A 239 -4.30 -16.75 10.49
C ARG A 239 -4.27 -18.08 9.73
N SER A 240 -5.16 -18.30 8.77
CA SER A 240 -5.17 -19.53 7.97
C SER A 240 -3.98 -19.63 7.00
N ARG A 241 -3.28 -18.51 6.75
CA ARG A 241 -2.11 -18.41 5.87
C ARG A 241 -0.82 -18.04 6.61
N GLU A 242 -0.82 -18.15 7.94
CA GLU A 242 0.27 -17.69 8.78
C GLU A 242 1.52 -18.56 8.59
N LEU A 243 2.61 -17.94 8.15
CA LEU A 243 3.90 -18.62 8.04
C LEU A 243 4.55 -18.69 9.41
N THR A 244 4.83 -19.91 9.88
CA THR A 244 5.38 -20.15 11.22
C THR A 244 6.91 -20.10 11.27
N SER A 245 7.58 -20.01 10.11
CA SER A 245 9.03 -20.06 10.01
C SER A 245 9.64 -18.90 9.22
N PHE A 246 10.68 -18.29 9.78
CA PHE A 246 11.54 -17.32 9.07
C PHE A 246 12.09 -17.88 7.76
N ARG A 247 12.39 -19.17 7.71
CA ARG A 247 12.89 -19.82 6.50
C ARG A 247 11.85 -19.83 5.38
N GLU A 248 10.57 -20.01 5.72
CA GLU A 248 9.48 -19.96 4.75
C GLU A 248 9.23 -18.53 4.26
N ILE A 249 9.33 -17.54 5.15
CA ILE A 249 9.24 -16.12 4.79
C ILE A 249 10.31 -15.76 3.75
N PHE A 250 11.56 -16.16 3.97
CA PHE A 250 12.63 -15.93 3.01
C PHE A 250 12.50 -16.76 1.73
N LYS A 251 11.84 -17.92 1.75
CA LYS A 251 11.63 -18.76 0.56
C LYS A 251 10.51 -18.21 -0.34
N LEU A 252 9.39 -17.82 0.26
CA LEU A 252 8.19 -17.37 -0.45
C LEU A 252 8.22 -15.88 -0.80
N TYR A 253 8.78 -15.05 0.08
CA TYR A 253 8.72 -13.58 -0.03
C TYR A 253 10.09 -12.91 -0.10
N ARG A 254 11.11 -13.61 -0.62
CA ARG A 254 12.52 -13.16 -0.65
C ARG A 254 12.70 -11.70 -1.08
N HIS A 255 12.04 -11.29 -2.18
CA HIS A 255 12.18 -9.94 -2.72
C HIS A 255 11.53 -8.90 -1.81
N ARG A 256 10.36 -9.21 -1.23
CA ARG A 256 9.67 -8.30 -0.30
C ARG A 256 10.49 -8.10 0.97
N VAL A 257 11.02 -9.19 1.53
CA VAL A 257 11.87 -9.15 2.73
C VAL A 257 13.15 -8.36 2.46
N LEU A 258 13.84 -8.64 1.34
CA LEU A 258 15.06 -7.92 0.98
C LEU A 258 14.80 -6.43 0.74
N VAL A 259 13.69 -6.05 0.11
CA VAL A 259 13.31 -4.64 -0.06
C VAL A 259 13.03 -3.98 1.28
N SER A 260 12.24 -4.61 2.18
CA SER A 260 11.96 -4.07 3.52
C SER A 260 13.24 -3.87 4.34
N VAL A 261 14.14 -4.85 4.35
CA VAL A 261 15.43 -4.75 5.04
C VAL A 261 16.30 -3.67 4.39
N SER A 262 16.37 -3.63 3.06
CA SER A 262 17.18 -2.65 2.34
C SER A 262 16.69 -1.23 2.59
N VAL A 263 15.38 -0.99 2.60
CA VAL A 263 14.80 0.33 2.91
C VAL A 263 15.17 0.77 4.33
N GLN A 264 15.12 -0.14 5.32
CA GLN A 264 15.50 0.17 6.69
C GLN A 264 17.00 0.43 6.85
N VAL A 265 17.86 -0.34 6.15
CA VAL A 265 19.31 -0.10 6.16
C VAL A 265 19.64 1.21 5.47
N LEU A 266 19.09 1.44 4.27
CA LEU A 266 19.35 2.66 3.48
C LEU A 266 18.82 3.92 4.16
N THR A 267 17.79 3.82 5.01
CA THR A 267 17.33 4.96 5.83
C THR A 267 18.34 5.30 6.92
N THR A 268 18.90 4.32 7.61
CA THR A 268 19.95 4.59 8.62
C THR A 268 21.26 5.09 8.00
N VAL A 269 21.66 4.56 6.85
CA VAL A 269 22.90 4.92 6.14
C VAL A 269 22.83 6.32 5.50
N THR A 270 21.67 6.99 5.53
CA THR A 270 21.55 8.38 5.04
C THR A 270 22.41 9.40 5.80
N GLY A 271 22.97 9.05 6.97
CA GLY A 271 23.71 9.99 7.81
C GLY A 271 22.88 10.60 8.95
N VAL A 272 21.59 10.24 9.06
CA VAL A 272 20.67 10.80 10.08
C VAL A 272 21.21 10.66 11.50
N ASN A 273 21.69 9.47 11.88
CA ASN A 273 22.27 9.24 13.19
C ASN A 273 23.58 10.01 13.39
N VAL A 274 24.39 10.15 12.33
CA VAL A 274 25.67 10.86 12.40
C VAL A 274 25.42 12.34 12.72
N ILE A 275 24.53 12.99 11.98
CA ILE A 275 24.16 14.38 12.23
C ILE A 275 23.52 14.51 13.61
N GLN A 276 22.57 13.64 13.97
CA GLN A 276 21.83 13.75 15.22
C GLN A 276 22.71 13.63 16.47
N TYR A 277 23.63 12.67 16.52
CA TYR A 277 24.52 12.43 17.68
C TYR A 277 25.75 13.34 17.69
N TYR A 278 26.27 13.72 16.53
CA TYR A 278 27.55 14.42 16.42
C TYR A 278 27.45 15.88 15.95
N GLN A 279 26.23 16.43 15.76
CA GLN A 279 26.04 17.85 15.41
C GLN A 279 26.78 18.82 16.33
N THR A 280 26.86 18.56 17.63
CA THR A 280 27.56 19.44 18.57
C THR A 280 29.07 19.44 18.32
N ILE A 281 29.64 18.29 17.93
CA ILE A 281 31.04 18.15 17.52
C ILE A 281 31.27 18.86 16.17
N LEU A 282 30.34 18.72 15.21
CA LEU A 282 30.39 19.41 13.92
C LEU A 282 30.39 20.93 14.12
N TYR A 283 29.49 21.46 14.96
CA TYR A 283 29.47 22.89 15.29
C TYR A 283 30.73 23.34 16.03
N LYS A 284 31.26 22.53 16.95
CA LYS A 284 32.54 22.81 17.63
C LYS A 284 33.71 22.89 16.66
N SER A 285 33.73 22.03 15.64
CA SER A 285 34.79 22.03 14.62
C SER A 285 34.82 23.31 13.78
N LEU A 286 33.68 24.01 13.65
CA LEU A 286 33.58 25.34 13.02
C LEU A 286 34.09 26.48 13.93
N GLY A 287 34.51 26.18 15.15
CA GLY A 287 34.96 27.17 16.13
C GLY A 287 33.82 27.93 16.81
N ILE A 288 32.62 27.34 16.89
CA ILE A 288 31.45 27.94 17.56
C ILE A 288 31.56 27.74 19.07
N ASN A 289 31.14 28.74 19.84
CA ASN A 289 31.14 28.69 21.30
C ASN A 289 30.13 27.66 21.85
N SER A 290 30.46 26.98 22.95
CA SER A 290 29.67 25.91 23.59
C SER A 290 28.21 26.27 23.86
N GLN A 291 27.92 27.50 24.32
CA GLN A 291 26.53 27.90 24.57
C GLN A 291 25.73 28.08 23.28
N THR A 292 26.37 28.61 22.24
CA THR A 292 25.75 28.75 20.91
C THR A 292 25.53 27.39 20.26
N ILE A 293 26.43 26.43 20.47
CA ILE A 293 26.27 25.04 20.00
C ILE A 293 24.99 24.41 20.57
N LEU A 294 24.78 24.53 21.88
CA LEU A 294 23.58 23.99 22.53
C LEU A 294 22.29 24.69 22.02
N ALA A 295 22.33 26.00 21.81
CA ALA A 295 21.20 26.75 21.23
C ALA A 295 20.90 26.30 19.79
N LEU A 296 21.92 26.09 18.96
CA LEU A 296 21.77 25.60 17.59
C LEU A 296 21.16 24.20 17.57
N THR A 297 21.58 23.30 18.46
CA THR A 297 20.99 21.96 18.60
C THR A 297 19.52 22.00 19.05
N ALA A 298 19.15 22.95 19.92
CA ALA A 298 17.75 23.16 20.30
C ALA A 298 16.90 23.72 19.14
N ALA A 299 17.44 24.67 18.37
CA ALA A 299 16.78 25.18 17.16
C ALA A 299 16.61 24.08 16.11
N TRP A 300 17.63 23.25 15.89
CA TRP A 300 17.58 22.09 14.99
C TRP A 300 16.48 21.10 15.40
N GLY A 301 16.39 20.77 16.70
CA GLY A 301 15.32 19.90 17.22
C GLY A 301 13.93 20.49 17.03
N THR A 302 13.79 21.81 17.13
CA THR A 302 12.53 22.52 16.87
C THR A 302 12.14 22.46 15.39
N CYS A 303 13.10 22.65 14.48
CA CYS A 303 12.88 22.46 13.04
C CYS A 303 12.45 21.02 12.74
N ALA A 304 13.09 20.03 13.35
CA ALA A 304 12.71 18.62 13.21
C ALA A 304 11.26 18.37 13.66
N PHE A 305 10.87 18.89 14.83
CA PHE A 305 9.50 18.77 15.32
C PHE A 305 8.47 19.40 14.36
N ILE A 306 8.70 20.64 13.93
CA ILE A 306 7.79 21.36 13.02
C ILE A 306 7.68 20.63 11.67
N SER A 307 8.82 20.25 11.08
CA SER A 307 8.84 19.51 9.82
C SER A 307 8.06 18.19 9.93
N ASN A 308 8.21 17.48 11.04
CA ASN A 308 7.49 16.23 11.25
C ASN A 308 5.98 16.43 11.46
N ALA A 309 5.61 17.44 12.25
CA ALA A 309 4.20 17.78 12.49
C ALA A 309 3.48 18.22 11.20
N ILE A 310 4.16 18.95 10.32
CA ILE A 310 3.65 19.28 8.98
C ILE A 310 3.57 18.01 8.13
N ALA A 311 4.61 17.18 8.15
CA ALA A 311 4.67 15.99 7.33
C ALA A 311 3.49 15.03 7.59
N VAL A 312 3.17 14.78 8.87
CA VAL A 312 2.05 13.91 9.26
C VAL A 312 0.70 14.42 8.78
N ASN A 313 0.48 15.74 8.73
CA ASN A 313 -0.81 16.32 8.37
C ASN A 313 -1.05 16.46 6.85
N PHE A 314 0.01 16.57 6.05
CA PHE A 314 -0.12 16.97 4.63
C PHE A 314 0.34 15.92 3.62
N LEU A 315 1.25 15.01 3.98
CA LEU A 315 1.91 14.13 3.02
C LEU A 315 1.31 12.72 2.84
N PRO A 316 0.83 12.00 3.88
CA PRO A 316 0.47 10.58 3.76
C PRO A 316 -0.62 10.29 2.72
N ASP A 317 -1.56 11.23 2.51
CA ASP A 317 -2.77 10.96 1.71
C ASP A 317 -2.74 11.59 0.30
N LYS A 318 -1.69 12.36 -0.04
CA LYS A 318 -1.64 13.14 -1.31
C LYS A 318 -0.52 12.74 -2.27
N LEU A 319 0.55 12.14 -1.78
CA LEU A 319 1.74 11.82 -2.58
C LEU A 319 2.04 10.32 -2.51
N GLY A 320 2.02 9.65 -3.66
CA GLY A 320 2.31 8.22 -3.73
C GLY A 320 3.70 7.86 -3.15
N ARG A 321 3.76 6.74 -2.42
CA ARG A 321 4.91 6.28 -1.62
C ARG A 321 6.25 6.29 -2.37
N ARG A 322 6.27 5.80 -3.63
CA ARG A 322 7.49 5.76 -4.46
C ARG A 322 8.01 7.16 -4.82
N LYS A 323 7.11 8.09 -5.15
CA LYS A 323 7.48 9.46 -5.54
C LYS A 323 8.07 10.21 -4.34
N MET A 324 7.50 10.03 -3.15
CA MET A 324 8.05 10.58 -1.90
C MET A 324 9.44 10.04 -1.57
N LEU A 325 9.64 8.71 -1.67
CA LEU A 325 10.94 8.10 -1.36
C LEU A 325 12.04 8.59 -2.31
N LEU A 326 11.75 8.66 -3.61
CA LEU A 326 12.70 9.15 -4.61
C LEU A 326 13.00 10.65 -4.44
N PHE A 327 11.97 11.46 -4.19
CA PHE A 327 12.15 12.89 -3.93
C PHE A 327 12.99 13.13 -2.66
N GLY A 328 12.64 12.47 -1.56
CA GLY A 328 13.39 12.57 -0.30
C GLY A 328 14.84 12.12 -0.44
N LEU A 329 15.11 11.04 -1.18
CA LEU A 329 16.48 10.58 -1.44
C LEU A 329 17.28 11.60 -2.24
N THR A 330 16.71 12.18 -3.30
CA THR A 330 17.37 13.23 -4.09
C THR A 330 17.70 14.45 -3.22
N CYS A 331 16.77 14.90 -2.38
CA CYS A 331 17.01 16.02 -1.47
C CYS A 331 18.10 15.72 -0.43
N VAL A 332 18.12 14.52 0.14
CA VAL A 332 19.18 14.07 1.08
C VAL A 332 20.55 14.14 0.39
N ILE A 333 20.68 13.57 -0.81
CA ILE A 333 21.96 13.52 -1.54
C ILE A 333 22.48 14.94 -1.80
N VAL A 334 21.62 15.83 -2.32
CA VAL A 334 22.00 17.21 -2.62
C VAL A 334 22.42 17.95 -1.34
N THR A 335 21.69 17.75 -0.25
CA THR A 335 21.94 18.44 1.02
C THR A 335 23.22 17.95 1.71
N GLU A 336 23.50 16.65 1.67
CA GLU A 336 24.74 16.06 2.22
C GLU A 336 25.97 16.52 1.44
N ILE A 337 25.91 16.53 0.10
CA ILE A 337 26.99 17.07 -0.73
C ILE A 337 27.23 18.55 -0.40
N TYR A 338 26.15 19.32 -0.28
CA TYR A 338 26.23 20.73 0.11
C TYR A 338 26.87 20.90 1.51
N ALA A 339 26.39 20.17 2.52
CA ALA A 339 26.90 20.25 3.89
C ALA A 339 28.39 19.89 3.95
N ALA A 340 28.80 18.81 3.25
CA ALA A 340 30.19 18.38 3.20
C ALA A 340 31.12 19.43 2.55
N ILE A 341 30.72 20.01 1.42
CA ILE A 341 31.51 21.04 0.72
C ILE A 341 31.64 22.29 1.58
N MET A 342 30.55 22.75 2.19
CA MET A 342 30.55 23.95 3.01
C MET A 342 31.37 23.76 4.30
N GLN A 343 31.27 22.59 4.94
CA GLN A 343 32.10 22.24 6.09
C GLN A 343 33.59 22.24 5.70
N LEU A 344 33.97 21.53 4.64
CA LEU A 344 35.36 21.44 4.19
C LEU A 344 35.97 22.82 3.87
N LYS A 345 35.21 23.68 3.18
CA LYS A 345 35.69 24.98 2.72
C LYS A 345 35.84 26.00 3.85
N PHE A 346 34.95 25.98 4.85
CA PHE A 346 34.87 27.05 5.85
C PHE A 346 35.34 26.69 7.26
N GLN A 347 35.57 25.40 7.56
CA GLN A 347 36.01 24.95 8.88
C GLN A 347 37.29 25.65 9.36
N ASN A 348 38.27 25.81 8.47
CA ASN A 348 39.58 26.42 8.79
C ASN A 348 39.67 27.90 8.40
N THR A 349 38.55 28.60 8.29
CA THR A 349 38.49 30.01 7.86
C THR A 349 37.88 30.90 8.94
N ASP A 350 38.14 32.21 8.89
CA ASP A 350 37.47 33.19 9.76
C ASP A 350 36.16 33.75 9.17
N ASN A 351 35.72 33.21 8.03
CA ASN A 351 34.52 33.67 7.35
C ASN A 351 33.24 33.25 8.10
N ARG A 352 32.70 34.16 8.91
CA ARG A 352 31.46 33.94 9.69
C ARG A 352 30.25 33.60 8.82
N VAL A 353 30.12 34.23 7.65
CA VAL A 353 29.00 33.97 6.72
C VAL A 353 29.10 32.56 6.15
N GLY A 354 30.30 32.15 5.71
CA GLY A 354 30.56 30.81 5.21
C GLY A 354 30.29 29.71 6.24
N LYS A 355 30.68 29.93 7.50
CA LYS A 355 30.33 29.04 8.62
C LYS A 355 28.82 28.97 8.85
N GLY A 356 28.10 30.08 8.72
CA GLY A 356 26.64 30.11 8.78
C GLY A 356 25.99 29.21 7.72
N PHE A 357 26.49 29.22 6.49
CA PHE A 357 26.00 28.33 5.45
C PHE A 357 26.35 26.84 5.67
N ALA A 358 27.48 26.53 6.32
CA ALA A 358 27.77 25.15 6.74
C ALA A 358 26.73 24.65 7.77
N ILE A 359 26.33 25.50 8.72
CA ILE A 359 25.24 25.22 9.68
C ILE A 359 23.90 25.06 8.93
N LEU A 360 23.61 25.91 7.94
CA LEU A 360 22.39 25.80 7.13
C LEU A 360 22.26 24.42 6.47
N GLY A 361 23.37 23.84 5.97
CA GLY A 361 23.35 22.49 5.40
C GLY A 361 22.86 21.43 6.38
N ILE A 362 23.30 21.52 7.64
CA ILE A 362 22.87 20.62 8.73
C ILE A 362 21.37 20.80 9.07
N PHE A 363 20.84 22.02 8.94
CA PHE A 363 19.42 22.32 9.14
C PHE A 363 18.54 21.87 7.97
N LEU A 364 18.98 22.11 6.73
CA LEU A 364 18.30 21.62 5.53
C LEU A 364 18.20 20.10 5.53
N PHE A 365 19.22 19.42 6.07
CA PHE A 365 19.19 17.98 6.23
C PHE A 365 18.06 17.50 7.14
N VAL A 366 17.50 18.30 8.05
CA VAL A 366 16.37 17.83 8.86
C VAL A 366 15.02 18.02 8.15
N ILE A 367 14.91 19.05 7.31
CA ILE A 367 13.65 19.46 6.69
C ILE A 367 13.19 18.47 5.61
N PHE A 368 14.13 17.94 4.82
CA PHE A 368 13.81 17.08 3.67
C PHE A 368 13.63 15.58 3.97
N PRO A 369 14.33 14.95 4.93
CA PRO A 369 14.22 13.52 5.22
C PRO A 369 13.08 13.18 6.19
N LEU A 370 12.54 14.13 6.97
CA LEU A 370 11.40 13.86 7.88
C LEU A 370 10.07 13.61 7.16
N VAL A 371 10.06 13.79 5.84
CA VAL A 371 9.06 13.25 4.89
C VAL A 371 9.07 11.71 4.85
N LYS A 372 10.17 11.06 5.29
CA LYS A 372 10.48 9.63 5.13
C LYS A 372 10.23 8.78 6.39
N GLU A 373 10.46 9.32 7.59
CA GLU A 373 10.41 8.54 8.86
C GLU A 373 9.00 8.13 9.30
N ASN A 374 7.95 8.83 8.86
CA ASN A 374 6.56 8.46 9.21
C ASN A 374 6.03 7.24 8.44
N MET A 375 6.83 6.62 7.57
CA MET A 375 6.36 5.55 6.67
C MET A 375 6.66 4.14 7.17
N THR A 376 7.58 3.94 8.14
CA THR A 376 7.89 2.61 8.68
C THR A 376 6.86 2.13 9.71
N ALA A 377 6.10 3.05 10.30
CA ALA A 377 5.02 2.77 11.25
C ALA A 377 3.70 2.28 10.61
N SER A 378 3.52 2.48 9.30
CA SER A 378 2.30 2.12 8.56
C SER A 378 2.54 1.02 7.51
N SER A 379 3.39 0.06 7.87
CA SER A 379 3.60 -1.16 7.10
C SER A 379 2.52 -2.20 7.46
N LYS A 380 1.24 -1.87 7.27
CA LYS A 380 0.14 -2.86 7.20
C LYS A 380 -1.14 -2.23 6.62
N ASN A 381 -1.56 -2.81 5.49
CA ASN A 381 -2.88 -2.77 4.87
C ASN A 381 -3.45 -1.38 4.54
N GLU A 382 -3.24 -0.96 3.28
CA GLU A 382 -4.21 -0.12 2.57
C GLU A 382 -5.44 -0.97 2.27
N THR A 383 -6.52 -0.74 3.02
CA THR A 383 -7.88 -1.02 2.57
C THR A 383 -8.61 0.32 2.45
N ASN A 384 -9.25 0.47 1.29
CA ASN A 384 -9.79 1.70 0.72
C ASN A 384 -10.77 2.47 1.63
N SER A 385 -10.51 3.77 1.81
CA SER A 385 -11.34 4.75 2.51
C SER A 385 -12.29 5.46 1.54
N ALA A 386 -13.55 5.62 1.96
CA ALA A 386 -14.72 5.88 1.12
C ALA A 386 -14.87 7.27 0.46
N ASN A 387 -13.95 8.21 0.63
CA ASN A 387 -14.03 9.53 -0.01
C ASN A 387 -13.22 9.67 -1.32
N GLY A 388 -12.52 8.62 -1.76
CA GLY A 388 -11.86 8.54 -3.08
C GLY A 388 -12.73 7.98 -4.20
N LYS A 389 -14.00 7.65 -3.93
CA LYS A 389 -14.76 6.67 -4.72
C LYS A 389 -15.25 7.16 -6.09
N ALA A 390 -15.47 8.46 -6.29
CA ALA A 390 -15.79 9.00 -7.63
C ALA A 390 -14.55 9.14 -8.54
N ASN A 391 -13.34 9.19 -7.97
CA ASN A 391 -12.09 9.26 -8.74
C ASN A 391 -11.57 7.88 -9.20
N ASN A 392 -12.08 6.77 -8.64
CA ASN A 392 -11.52 5.44 -8.85
C ASN A 392 -11.86 4.86 -10.24
N LEU A 393 -13.07 5.10 -10.76
CA LEU A 393 -13.49 4.55 -12.07
C LEU A 393 -12.72 5.18 -13.24
N LYS A 394 -12.42 6.48 -13.18
CA LYS A 394 -11.64 7.16 -14.22
C LYS A 394 -10.21 6.63 -14.33
N THR A 395 -9.66 6.13 -13.23
CA THR A 395 -8.31 5.55 -13.16
C THR A 395 -8.33 4.02 -13.16
N ASN A 396 -9.49 3.40 -13.41
CA ASN A 396 -9.63 1.96 -13.47
C ASN A 396 -8.74 1.40 -14.61
N ARG A 397 -7.99 0.34 -14.30
CA ARG A 397 -6.99 -0.23 -15.21
C ARG A 397 -7.60 -0.67 -16.54
N ALA A 398 -8.68 -1.45 -16.49
CA ALA A 398 -9.32 -1.96 -17.69
C ALA A 398 -9.93 -0.82 -18.53
N LYS A 399 -10.53 0.18 -17.87
CA LYS A 399 -11.04 1.38 -18.54
C LYS A 399 -9.97 2.11 -19.34
N VAL A 400 -8.84 2.42 -18.70
CA VAL A 400 -7.72 3.14 -19.33
C VAL A 400 -7.17 2.37 -20.52
N ILE A 401 -7.09 1.03 -20.43
CA ILE A 401 -6.65 0.16 -21.51
C ILE A 401 -7.57 0.27 -22.73
N VAL A 402 -8.88 0.15 -22.54
CA VAL A 402 -9.86 0.17 -23.65
C VAL A 402 -10.08 1.59 -24.20
N ASP A 403 -10.03 2.62 -23.36
CA ASP A 403 -10.09 4.02 -23.80
C ASP A 403 -8.91 4.36 -24.72
N ALA A 404 -7.69 3.93 -24.36
CA ALA A 404 -6.51 4.11 -25.20
C ALA A 404 -6.59 3.36 -26.54
N ALA A 405 -7.30 2.23 -26.59
CA ALA A 405 -7.53 1.49 -27.83
C ALA A 405 -8.44 2.24 -28.80
N TYR A 406 -9.56 2.74 -28.28
CA TYR A 406 -10.48 3.57 -29.05
C TYR A 406 -9.77 4.81 -29.62
N GLU A 407 -9.04 5.55 -28.78
CA GLU A 407 -8.28 6.74 -29.19
C GLU A 407 -7.17 6.41 -30.20
N GLY A 408 -6.55 5.24 -30.07
CA GLY A 408 -5.48 4.77 -30.95
C GLY A 408 -5.95 4.08 -32.23
N GLY A 409 -7.26 3.93 -32.46
CA GLY A 409 -7.83 3.27 -33.63
C GLY A 409 -7.53 1.76 -33.71
N TYR A 410 -7.47 1.09 -32.56
CA TYR A 410 -7.29 -0.36 -32.43
C TYR A 410 -8.27 -0.93 -31.40
N ALA A 411 -8.31 -2.26 -31.24
CA ALA A 411 -9.14 -2.88 -30.21
C ALA A 411 -8.33 -3.83 -29.31
N ILE A 412 -8.81 -4.00 -28.09
CA ILE A 412 -8.20 -4.87 -27.08
C ILE A 412 -8.73 -6.29 -27.24
N PRO A 413 -7.84 -7.31 -27.32
CA PRO A 413 -8.25 -8.70 -27.17
C PRO A 413 -8.68 -8.95 -25.73
N ALA A 414 -9.94 -9.30 -25.54
CA ALA A 414 -10.47 -9.78 -24.28
C ALA A 414 -10.61 -11.30 -24.38
N VAL A 415 -9.77 -12.03 -23.65
CA VAL A 415 -9.56 -13.48 -23.86
C VAL A 415 -10.23 -14.27 -22.75
N CYS A 416 -11.23 -15.07 -23.08
CA CYS A 416 -11.92 -15.94 -22.13
C CYS A 416 -10.99 -17.08 -21.67
N CYS A 417 -10.80 -17.18 -20.35
CA CYS A 417 -9.88 -18.12 -19.72
C CYS A 417 -10.62 -19.05 -18.76
N TYR A 418 -10.53 -20.37 -19.01
CA TYR A 418 -11.14 -21.40 -18.14
C TYR A 418 -10.15 -22.04 -17.17
N ASN A 419 -8.85 -21.81 -17.36
CA ASN A 419 -7.78 -22.45 -16.60
C ASN A 419 -6.52 -21.56 -16.55
N LEU A 420 -5.51 -22.02 -15.81
CA LEU A 420 -4.26 -21.29 -15.63
C LEU A 420 -3.45 -21.20 -16.92
N GLU A 421 -3.52 -22.23 -17.78
CA GLU A 421 -2.84 -22.29 -19.06
C GLU A 421 -3.31 -21.16 -19.99
N ALA A 422 -4.62 -20.89 -20.05
CA ALA A 422 -5.18 -19.79 -20.84
C ALA A 422 -4.77 -18.41 -20.29
N VAL A 423 -4.74 -18.26 -18.96
CA VAL A 423 -4.22 -17.05 -18.30
C VAL A 423 -2.74 -16.82 -18.67
N VAL A 424 -1.91 -17.85 -18.56
CA VAL A 424 -0.48 -17.79 -18.90
C VAL A 424 -0.27 -17.53 -20.40
N ALA A 425 -1.06 -18.16 -21.27
CA ALA A 425 -1.02 -17.94 -22.71
C ALA A 425 -1.34 -16.49 -23.07
N THR A 426 -2.37 -15.90 -22.44
CA THR A 426 -2.76 -14.50 -22.62
C THR A 426 -1.63 -13.56 -22.24
N VAL A 427 -1.03 -13.73 -21.05
CA VAL A 427 0.09 -12.88 -20.61
C VAL A 427 1.31 -13.03 -21.53
N ARG A 428 1.68 -14.25 -21.90
CA ARG A 428 2.83 -14.50 -22.79
C ARG A 428 2.64 -13.87 -24.17
N ALA A 429 1.45 -14.03 -24.75
CA ALA A 429 1.12 -13.41 -26.04
C ALA A 429 1.20 -11.88 -25.95
N ALA A 430 0.61 -11.30 -24.89
CA ALA A 430 0.60 -9.87 -24.66
C ALA A 430 2.03 -9.31 -24.54
N GLU A 431 2.89 -9.94 -23.76
CA GLU A 431 4.29 -9.53 -23.61
C GLU A 431 5.10 -9.72 -24.91
N ALA A 432 4.94 -10.85 -25.60
CA ALA A 432 5.64 -11.13 -26.85
C ALA A 432 5.28 -10.11 -27.95
N LYS A 433 4.01 -9.72 -28.01
CA LYS A 433 3.50 -8.74 -28.99
C LYS A 433 3.59 -7.30 -28.52
N ARG A 434 4.01 -7.06 -27.26
CA ARG A 434 3.95 -5.75 -26.60
C ARG A 434 2.56 -5.12 -26.78
N SER A 435 1.53 -5.91 -26.47
CA SER A 435 0.13 -5.56 -26.67
C SER A 435 -0.61 -5.51 -25.33
N PRO A 436 -1.49 -4.52 -25.10
CA PRO A 436 -2.42 -4.58 -23.98
C PRO A 436 -3.50 -5.66 -24.20
N ALA A 437 -4.00 -6.25 -23.12
CA ALA A 437 -5.02 -7.31 -23.18
C ALA A 437 -5.98 -7.27 -21.99
N LEU A 438 -7.10 -7.99 -22.09
CA LEU A 438 -7.94 -8.32 -20.94
C LEU A 438 -8.01 -9.84 -20.76
N ILE A 439 -7.85 -10.30 -19.53
CA ILE A 439 -8.19 -11.67 -19.14
C ILE A 439 -9.68 -11.67 -18.76
N GLN A 440 -10.48 -12.45 -19.47
CA GLN A 440 -11.90 -12.62 -19.19
C GLN A 440 -12.17 -13.93 -18.47
N LEU A 441 -13.05 -13.90 -17.47
CA LEU A 441 -13.52 -15.09 -16.75
C LEU A 441 -15.04 -15.12 -16.79
N PHE A 442 -15.63 -16.32 -16.95
CA PHE A 442 -17.07 -16.52 -16.81
C PHE A 442 -17.48 -16.71 -15.34
N PRO A 443 -18.77 -16.51 -15.00
CA PRO A 443 -19.36 -16.91 -13.71
C PRO A 443 -18.96 -18.31 -13.25
N TRP A 444 -18.89 -19.25 -14.21
CA TRP A 444 -18.44 -20.63 -13.98
C TRP A 444 -17.10 -20.70 -13.24
N SER A 445 -16.16 -19.78 -13.48
CA SER A 445 -14.87 -19.80 -12.78
C SER A 445 -15.00 -19.62 -11.26
N ILE A 446 -15.99 -18.83 -10.83
CA ILE A 446 -16.30 -18.57 -9.42
C ILE A 446 -17.12 -19.72 -8.83
N GLU A 447 -17.98 -20.34 -9.62
CA GLU A 447 -18.77 -21.49 -9.19
C GLU A 447 -17.90 -22.73 -9.01
N TYR A 448 -17.01 -22.98 -9.98
CA TYR A 448 -16.12 -24.14 -10.01
C TYR A 448 -14.99 -24.04 -8.99
N ALA A 449 -14.35 -22.87 -8.88
CA ALA A 449 -13.09 -22.72 -8.13
C ALA A 449 -13.11 -21.59 -7.08
N ASP A 450 -14.29 -21.05 -6.77
CA ASP A 450 -14.42 -19.83 -5.96
C ASP A 450 -13.49 -18.73 -6.52
N ALA A 451 -12.80 -17.97 -5.68
CA ALA A 451 -11.91 -16.91 -6.16
C ALA A 451 -10.54 -17.41 -6.69
N LEU A 452 -10.26 -18.71 -6.80
CA LEU A 452 -8.91 -19.20 -7.12
C LEU A 452 -8.43 -18.76 -8.51
N LEU A 453 -9.25 -18.98 -9.55
CA LEU A 453 -8.87 -18.59 -10.91
C LEU A 453 -8.84 -17.07 -11.07
N LEU A 454 -9.76 -16.36 -10.40
CA LEU A 454 -9.76 -14.89 -10.31
C LEU A 454 -8.45 -14.35 -9.72
N HIS A 455 -8.03 -14.86 -8.57
CA HIS A 455 -6.79 -14.42 -7.94
C HIS A 455 -5.55 -14.75 -8.77
N ALA A 456 -5.54 -15.91 -9.45
CA ALA A 456 -4.47 -16.26 -10.37
C ALA A 456 -4.41 -15.30 -11.57
N ALA A 457 -5.55 -14.97 -12.16
CA ALA A 457 -5.65 -13.99 -13.25
C ALA A 457 -5.23 -12.59 -12.80
N ALA A 458 -5.69 -12.12 -11.64
CA ALA A 458 -5.33 -10.83 -11.07
C ALA A 458 -3.83 -10.73 -10.77
N GLU A 459 -3.24 -11.77 -10.16
CA GLU A 459 -1.81 -11.80 -9.91
C GLU A 459 -0.98 -11.86 -11.20
N ALA A 460 -1.45 -12.57 -12.22
CA ALA A 460 -0.82 -12.62 -13.53
C ALA A 460 -0.86 -11.26 -14.23
N ALA A 461 -2.01 -10.58 -14.20
CA ALA A 461 -2.19 -9.23 -14.74
C ALA A 461 -1.30 -8.19 -14.03
N ASP A 462 -1.20 -8.25 -12.70
CA ASP A 462 -0.38 -7.34 -11.90
C ASP A 462 1.13 -7.50 -12.15
N LYS A 463 1.56 -8.70 -12.53
CA LYS A 463 2.98 -9.04 -12.77
C LYS A 463 3.41 -8.89 -14.22
N ALA A 464 2.46 -8.74 -15.15
CA ALA A 464 2.76 -8.59 -16.57
C ALA A 464 3.58 -7.31 -16.82
N ASN A 465 4.49 -7.38 -17.79
CA ASN A 465 5.29 -6.22 -18.21
C ASN A 465 4.55 -5.29 -19.20
N VAL A 466 3.29 -5.63 -19.53
CA VAL A 466 2.40 -4.87 -20.41
C VAL A 466 1.04 -4.65 -19.70
N PRO A 467 0.25 -3.64 -20.09
CA PRO A 467 -1.04 -3.38 -19.44
C PRO A 467 -2.03 -4.54 -19.66
N ILE A 468 -2.43 -5.21 -18.58
CA ILE A 468 -3.45 -6.26 -18.60
C ILE A 468 -4.50 -5.99 -17.54
N GLY A 469 -5.78 -6.04 -17.91
CA GLY A 469 -6.91 -5.97 -16.99
C GLY A 469 -7.60 -7.32 -16.81
N VAL A 470 -8.43 -7.45 -15.77
CA VAL A 470 -9.25 -8.64 -15.50
C VAL A 470 -10.73 -8.27 -15.54
N HIS A 471 -11.52 -9.00 -16.32
CA HIS A 471 -12.92 -8.71 -16.57
C HIS A 471 -13.79 -9.96 -16.38
N MET A 472 -14.97 -9.82 -15.78
CA MET A 472 -15.96 -10.90 -15.76
C MET A 472 -16.89 -10.78 -16.97
N ASP A 473 -16.95 -11.83 -17.79
CA ASP A 473 -17.78 -11.87 -18.99
C ASP A 473 -19.13 -12.55 -18.71
N HIS A 474 -20.21 -12.07 -19.35
CA HIS A 474 -21.55 -12.66 -19.30
C HIS A 474 -22.04 -13.06 -17.90
N ALA A 475 -21.97 -12.15 -16.92
CA ALA A 475 -22.58 -12.41 -15.63
C ALA A 475 -24.09 -12.15 -15.68
N GLN A 476 -24.86 -13.24 -15.73
CA GLN A 476 -26.30 -13.24 -15.96
C GLN A 476 -27.13 -13.35 -14.67
N ASP A 477 -26.49 -13.60 -13.52
CA ASP A 477 -27.14 -13.67 -12.21
C ASP A 477 -26.77 -12.44 -11.33
N PRO A 478 -27.74 -11.65 -10.83
CA PRO A 478 -27.47 -10.57 -9.88
C PRO A 478 -26.66 -11.01 -8.65
N GLU A 479 -26.87 -12.23 -8.14
CA GLU A 479 -26.11 -12.75 -7.01
C GLU A 479 -24.65 -13.02 -7.37
N ILE A 480 -24.39 -13.59 -8.56
CA ILE A 480 -23.00 -13.83 -8.99
C ILE A 480 -22.27 -12.52 -9.26
N ILE A 481 -22.95 -11.50 -9.77
CA ILE A 481 -22.37 -10.15 -9.95
C ILE A 481 -21.97 -9.56 -8.60
N ARG A 482 -22.87 -9.59 -7.61
CA ARG A 482 -22.55 -9.07 -6.27
C ARG A 482 -21.41 -9.85 -5.64
N ARG A 483 -21.43 -11.18 -5.73
CA ARG A 483 -20.34 -12.04 -5.23
C ARG A 483 -19.02 -11.70 -5.90
N ALA A 484 -18.97 -11.64 -7.23
CA ALA A 484 -17.75 -11.30 -7.98
C ALA A 484 -17.22 -9.91 -7.62
N ALA A 485 -18.11 -8.93 -7.48
CA ALA A 485 -17.74 -7.57 -7.08
C ALA A 485 -17.17 -7.51 -5.65
N ASP A 486 -17.62 -8.39 -4.75
CA ASP A 486 -17.17 -8.45 -3.36
C ASP A 486 -15.88 -9.28 -3.15
N LEU A 487 -15.56 -10.22 -4.06
CA LEU A 487 -14.36 -11.05 -3.98
C LEU A 487 -13.06 -10.23 -4.13
N GLY A 488 -13.10 -9.18 -4.95
CA GLY A 488 -11.94 -8.36 -5.28
C GLY A 488 -10.99 -9.05 -6.29
N GLY A 489 -10.58 -8.32 -7.32
CA GLY A 489 -9.68 -8.82 -8.37
C GLY A 489 -10.15 -8.50 -9.79
N PHE A 490 -11.45 -8.29 -9.98
CA PHE A 490 -11.99 -7.78 -11.24
C PHE A 490 -11.79 -6.26 -11.36
N ASP A 491 -11.31 -5.82 -12.51
CA ASP A 491 -11.33 -4.42 -12.91
C ASP A 491 -12.68 -4.04 -13.51
N GLY A 492 -13.35 -4.97 -14.20
CA GLY A 492 -14.67 -4.76 -14.78
C GLY A 492 -15.56 -5.99 -14.73
N ILE A 493 -16.87 -5.79 -14.76
CA ILE A 493 -17.88 -6.85 -14.80
C ILE A 493 -18.92 -6.52 -15.87
N MET A 494 -19.20 -7.48 -16.76
CA MET A 494 -20.37 -7.42 -17.63
C MET A 494 -21.63 -7.79 -16.86
N VAL A 495 -22.53 -6.81 -16.73
CA VAL A 495 -23.86 -6.96 -16.14
C VAL A 495 -24.82 -7.34 -17.27
N ASP A 496 -24.88 -8.63 -17.57
CA ASP A 496 -25.63 -9.16 -18.71
C ASP A 496 -27.05 -9.59 -18.32
N MET A 497 -27.97 -8.63 -18.28
CA MET A 497 -29.38 -8.89 -17.99
C MET A 497 -30.23 -9.02 -19.28
N SER A 498 -29.61 -9.29 -20.44
CA SER A 498 -30.25 -9.34 -21.78
C SER A 498 -31.33 -10.42 -21.93
N HIS A 499 -31.25 -11.49 -21.15
CA HIS A 499 -32.23 -12.57 -21.12
C HIS A 499 -33.54 -12.18 -20.41
N TYR A 500 -33.52 -11.14 -19.56
CA TYR A 500 -34.75 -10.57 -18.98
C TYR A 500 -35.53 -9.73 -20.01
N GLY A 501 -36.80 -9.45 -19.70
CA GLY A 501 -37.56 -8.43 -20.43
C GLY A 501 -36.95 -7.03 -20.25
N ARG A 502 -37.19 -6.12 -21.20
CA ARG A 502 -36.56 -4.79 -21.25
C ARG A 502 -36.59 -4.02 -19.91
N ASP A 503 -37.76 -3.94 -19.28
CA ASP A 503 -37.93 -3.17 -18.03
C ASP A 503 -37.11 -3.77 -16.87
N GLU A 504 -37.04 -5.10 -16.82
CA GLU A 504 -36.32 -5.82 -15.77
C GLU A 504 -34.80 -5.79 -16.01
N ASN A 505 -34.36 -5.91 -17.28
CA ASN A 505 -32.98 -5.68 -17.69
C ASN A 505 -32.52 -4.29 -17.22
N MET A 506 -33.27 -3.24 -17.57
CA MET A 506 -32.98 -1.86 -17.16
C MET A 506 -32.94 -1.70 -15.63
N ARG A 507 -33.90 -2.27 -14.91
CA ARG A 507 -33.99 -2.18 -13.45
C ARG A 507 -32.80 -2.86 -12.76
N LEU A 508 -32.49 -4.09 -13.14
CA LEU A 508 -31.40 -4.87 -12.57
C LEU A 508 -30.04 -4.29 -12.96
N SER A 509 -29.85 -3.92 -14.22
CA SER A 509 -28.61 -3.27 -14.68
C SER A 509 -28.35 -1.97 -13.92
N LYS A 510 -29.37 -1.14 -13.68
CA LYS A 510 -29.19 0.08 -12.87
C LYS A 510 -28.65 -0.24 -11.46
N GLU A 511 -29.30 -1.16 -10.77
CA GLU A 511 -28.93 -1.56 -9.40
C GLU A 511 -27.49 -2.11 -9.35
N LEU A 512 -27.16 -2.99 -10.28
CA LEU A 512 -25.88 -3.70 -10.31
C LEU A 512 -24.73 -2.81 -10.80
N VAL A 513 -25.00 -1.90 -11.74
CA VAL A 513 -24.04 -0.87 -12.16
C VAL A 513 -23.69 0.03 -10.99
N GLU A 514 -24.68 0.51 -10.24
CA GLU A 514 -24.44 1.29 -9.01
C GLU A 514 -23.64 0.48 -7.97
N TYR A 515 -23.92 -0.83 -7.83
CA TYR A 515 -23.22 -1.72 -6.91
C TYR A 515 -21.73 -1.92 -7.25
N CYS A 516 -21.42 -2.14 -8.53
CA CYS A 516 -20.06 -2.28 -9.05
C CYS A 516 -19.29 -0.96 -9.00
N ASN A 517 -19.93 0.14 -9.42
CA ASN A 517 -19.34 1.48 -9.40
C ASN A 517 -18.97 1.92 -7.98
N ALA A 518 -19.80 1.61 -6.98
CA ALA A 518 -19.49 1.88 -5.57
C ALA A 518 -18.22 1.18 -5.05
N ARG A 519 -17.73 0.18 -5.78
CA ARG A 519 -16.52 -0.61 -5.51
C ARG A 519 -15.36 -0.28 -6.46
N GLY A 520 -15.55 0.64 -7.41
CA GLY A 520 -14.52 1.03 -8.38
C GLY A 520 -14.33 0.04 -9.53
N ILE A 521 -15.32 -0.84 -9.75
CA ILE A 521 -15.35 -1.82 -10.83
C ILE A 521 -16.18 -1.21 -11.96
N ILE A 522 -15.61 -1.14 -13.16
CA ILE A 522 -16.35 -0.63 -14.33
C ILE A 522 -17.34 -1.67 -14.83
N THR A 523 -18.35 -1.22 -15.58
CA THR A 523 -19.43 -2.12 -16.02
C THR A 523 -19.63 -2.09 -17.52
N GLU A 524 -19.83 -3.28 -18.08
CA GLU A 524 -20.28 -3.52 -19.45
C GLU A 524 -21.74 -3.98 -19.43
N CYS A 525 -22.58 -3.50 -20.35
CA CYS A 525 -23.98 -3.95 -20.46
C CYS A 525 -24.36 -4.22 -21.92
N GLU A 526 -25.36 -5.07 -22.09
CA GLU A 526 -25.96 -5.43 -23.37
C GLU A 526 -27.37 -4.81 -23.53
N PRO A 527 -27.52 -3.68 -24.26
CA PRO A 527 -28.81 -3.00 -24.49
C PRO A 527 -29.71 -3.69 -25.52
N GLY A 528 -29.49 -4.97 -25.79
CA GLY A 528 -30.22 -5.80 -26.75
C GLY A 528 -30.25 -7.25 -26.27
N ARG A 529 -30.35 -8.17 -27.22
CA ARG A 529 -30.14 -9.60 -27.00
C ARG A 529 -29.43 -10.21 -28.19
N ILE A 530 -28.19 -10.63 -27.96
CA ILE A 530 -27.37 -11.42 -28.88
C ILE A 530 -27.73 -12.89 -28.68
N ASN A 531 -28.22 -13.55 -29.74
CA ASN A 531 -28.58 -14.96 -29.65
C ASN A 531 -27.33 -15.87 -29.74
N GLY A 532 -27.48 -17.12 -29.30
CA GLY A 532 -26.49 -18.19 -29.42
C GLY A 532 -26.04 -18.76 -28.07
N THR A 533 -25.05 -19.66 -28.11
CA THR A 533 -24.50 -20.34 -26.91
C THR A 533 -23.00 -20.58 -27.05
N GLU A 534 -22.28 -20.54 -25.94
CA GLU A 534 -20.88 -20.93 -25.78
C GLU A 534 -20.71 -21.59 -24.39
N ASP A 535 -19.63 -22.36 -24.20
CA ASP A 535 -19.33 -22.93 -22.88
C ASP A 535 -19.19 -21.82 -21.83
N GLY A 536 -19.94 -21.90 -20.73
CA GLY A 536 -20.00 -20.86 -19.69
C GLY A 536 -21.03 -19.73 -19.91
N ILE A 537 -21.81 -19.74 -21.00
CA ILE A 537 -22.91 -18.78 -21.26
C ILE A 537 -24.25 -19.54 -21.32
N GLN A 538 -25.33 -18.99 -20.75
CA GLN A 538 -26.66 -19.60 -20.83
C GLN A 538 -27.20 -19.57 -22.28
N ASP A 539 -27.86 -20.66 -22.68
CA ASP A 539 -28.49 -20.77 -24.00
C ASP A 539 -29.67 -19.80 -24.17
N THR A 540 -29.72 -19.14 -25.33
CA THR A 540 -30.75 -18.17 -25.72
C THR A 540 -31.48 -18.58 -27.01
N GLU A 541 -31.30 -19.81 -27.52
CA GLU A 541 -31.92 -20.27 -28.78
C GLU A 541 -33.46 -20.14 -28.81
N ASP A 542 -34.12 -20.29 -27.66
CA ASP A 542 -35.58 -20.16 -27.54
C ASP A 542 -36.08 -18.70 -27.40
N LEU A 543 -35.18 -17.71 -27.37
CA LEU A 543 -35.50 -16.30 -27.19
C LEU A 543 -35.34 -15.51 -28.51
N GLU A 544 -36.29 -14.60 -28.78
CA GLU A 544 -36.19 -13.71 -29.95
C GLU A 544 -34.98 -12.76 -29.82
N GLU A 545 -34.23 -12.64 -30.92
CA GLU A 545 -33.10 -11.69 -31.06
C GLU A 545 -33.62 -10.25 -30.97
N ILE A 546 -32.93 -9.41 -30.19
CA ILE A 546 -33.29 -7.99 -30.03
C ILE A 546 -32.10 -7.14 -30.47
N LEU A 547 -32.15 -6.64 -31.71
CA LEU A 547 -31.13 -5.74 -32.24
C LEU A 547 -31.16 -4.38 -31.52
N THR A 548 -30.01 -3.95 -31.01
CA THR A 548 -29.85 -2.69 -30.26
C THR A 548 -30.20 -1.48 -31.13
N THR A 549 -31.04 -0.59 -30.62
CA THR A 549 -31.28 0.73 -31.25
C THR A 549 -30.43 1.83 -30.58
N PRO A 550 -30.19 2.98 -31.26
CA PRO A 550 -29.51 4.12 -30.64
C PRO A 550 -30.20 4.62 -29.35
N GLU A 551 -31.53 4.57 -29.30
CA GLU A 551 -32.32 4.98 -28.14
C GLU A 551 -32.12 4.02 -26.97
N GLN A 552 -32.14 2.71 -27.20
CA GLN A 552 -31.82 1.72 -26.17
C GLN A 552 -30.38 1.90 -25.66
N ALA A 553 -29.43 2.14 -26.56
CA ALA A 553 -28.05 2.42 -26.17
C ALA A 553 -27.97 3.66 -25.25
N GLU A 554 -28.68 4.74 -25.58
CA GLU A 554 -28.75 5.96 -24.76
C GLU A 554 -29.30 5.70 -23.35
N GLU A 555 -30.36 4.90 -23.24
CA GLU A 555 -30.95 4.52 -21.95
C GLU A 555 -29.94 3.79 -21.05
N PHE A 556 -29.14 2.89 -21.63
CA PHE A 556 -28.09 2.18 -20.90
C PHE A 556 -26.90 3.08 -20.55
N VAL A 557 -26.52 4.02 -21.42
CA VAL A 557 -25.51 5.04 -21.08
C VAL A 557 -25.95 5.90 -19.88
N ALA A 558 -27.25 6.21 -19.79
CA ALA A 558 -27.80 6.96 -18.66
C ALA A 558 -27.71 6.22 -17.31
N LEU A 559 -27.49 4.89 -17.32
CA LEU A 559 -27.21 4.11 -16.10
C LEU A 559 -25.79 4.35 -15.55
N GLY A 560 -24.90 4.95 -16.34
CA GLY A 560 -23.51 5.16 -15.96
C GLY A 560 -22.61 3.96 -16.22
N ILE A 561 -22.91 3.17 -17.26
CA ILE A 561 -22.03 2.11 -17.76
C ILE A 561 -20.79 2.70 -18.44
N ASP A 562 -19.72 1.90 -18.52
CA ASP A 562 -18.49 2.28 -19.20
C ASP A 562 -18.44 1.71 -20.62
N TRP A 563 -18.92 0.48 -20.77
CA TRP A 563 -18.84 -0.29 -22.01
C TRP A 563 -20.21 -0.81 -22.42
N LEU A 564 -20.43 -0.91 -23.73
CA LEU A 564 -21.71 -1.29 -24.32
C LEU A 564 -21.48 -2.34 -25.40
N ALA A 565 -22.16 -3.49 -25.27
CA ALA A 565 -22.13 -4.59 -26.22
C ALA A 565 -23.38 -4.54 -27.11
N PRO A 566 -23.35 -3.93 -28.32
CA PRO A 566 -24.54 -3.81 -29.15
C PRO A 566 -24.83 -5.12 -29.89
N ALA A 567 -26.11 -5.49 -29.98
CA ALA A 567 -26.61 -6.51 -30.89
C ALA A 567 -26.86 -5.88 -32.27
N PHE A 568 -26.06 -6.26 -33.26
CA PHE A 568 -26.17 -5.74 -34.64
C PHE A 568 -26.10 -6.86 -35.69
N GLY A 569 -26.53 -8.07 -35.33
CA GLY A 569 -26.49 -9.28 -36.16
C GLY A 569 -25.28 -10.19 -35.90
N ASN A 570 -24.51 -9.88 -34.86
CA ASN A 570 -23.53 -10.79 -34.27
C ASN A 570 -24.22 -11.85 -33.39
N VAL A 571 -23.59 -13.02 -33.21
CA VAL A 571 -24.18 -14.21 -32.57
C VAL A 571 -23.09 -14.93 -31.77
N HIS A 572 -23.43 -15.48 -30.60
CA HIS A 572 -22.54 -16.32 -29.81
C HIS A 572 -22.39 -17.72 -30.43
N GLY A 573 -21.18 -18.26 -30.45
CA GLY A 573 -20.92 -19.58 -31.03
C GLY A 573 -21.05 -19.63 -32.56
N ALA A 574 -21.63 -20.72 -33.07
CA ALA A 574 -21.63 -21.03 -34.50
C ALA A 574 -22.68 -20.20 -35.28
N TYR A 575 -22.23 -19.48 -36.31
CA TYR A 575 -23.14 -18.84 -37.27
C TYR A 575 -23.83 -19.88 -38.15
N GLY A 576 -25.09 -19.62 -38.49
CA GLY A 576 -25.84 -20.41 -39.46
C GLY A 576 -25.24 -20.41 -40.87
N PRO A 577 -25.84 -21.14 -41.83
CA PRO A 577 -25.26 -21.39 -43.16
C PRO A 577 -25.01 -20.11 -43.99
N LYS A 578 -25.68 -19.01 -43.66
CA LYS A 578 -25.51 -17.71 -44.33
C LYS A 578 -24.31 -16.89 -43.79
N GLY A 579 -23.67 -17.33 -42.71
CA GLY A 579 -22.63 -16.55 -42.02
C GLY A 579 -23.18 -15.28 -41.34
N PRO A 580 -22.30 -14.42 -40.81
CA PRO A 580 -22.69 -13.23 -40.06
C PRO A 580 -23.43 -12.22 -40.94
N GLN A 581 -24.61 -11.78 -40.48
CA GLN A 581 -25.44 -10.79 -41.16
C GLN A 581 -25.38 -9.45 -40.40
N LEU A 582 -24.24 -8.77 -40.47
CA LEU A 582 -23.96 -7.58 -39.66
C LEU A 582 -24.58 -6.30 -40.24
N ASP A 583 -25.37 -5.59 -39.42
CA ASP A 583 -25.97 -4.29 -39.72
C ASP A 583 -25.02 -3.14 -39.35
N PHE A 584 -24.02 -2.90 -40.21
CA PHE A 584 -23.08 -1.78 -40.04
C PHE A 584 -23.75 -0.40 -40.01
N PRO A 585 -24.77 -0.09 -40.83
CA PRO A 585 -25.51 1.17 -40.72
C PRO A 585 -26.13 1.39 -39.32
N ARG A 586 -26.62 0.33 -38.66
CA ARG A 586 -27.08 0.42 -37.26
C ARG A 586 -25.93 0.69 -36.31
N LEU A 587 -24.82 -0.04 -36.44
CA LEU A 587 -23.64 0.17 -35.60
C LEU A 587 -23.12 1.61 -35.72
N GLU A 588 -23.12 2.18 -36.93
CA GLU A 588 -22.76 3.59 -37.17
C GLU A 588 -23.68 4.55 -36.42
N ARG A 589 -25.00 4.33 -36.47
CA ARG A 589 -25.97 5.17 -35.74
C ARG A 589 -25.78 5.08 -34.23
N ILE A 590 -25.51 3.88 -33.70
CA ILE A 590 -25.22 3.68 -32.27
C ILE A 590 -23.92 4.42 -31.91
N ALA A 591 -22.83 4.21 -32.64
CA ALA A 591 -21.54 4.84 -32.39
C ALA A 591 -21.63 6.37 -32.43
N ALA A 592 -22.36 6.94 -33.40
CA ALA A 592 -22.60 8.37 -33.49
C ALA A 592 -23.38 8.93 -32.28
N HIS A 593 -24.27 8.14 -31.69
CA HIS A 593 -25.08 8.54 -30.53
C HIS A 593 -24.29 8.45 -29.22
N VAL A 594 -23.65 7.31 -28.95
CA VAL A 594 -23.09 7.00 -27.62
C VAL A 594 -21.57 6.86 -27.56
N GLY A 595 -20.88 6.71 -28.70
CA GLY A 595 -19.46 6.36 -28.75
C GLY A 595 -18.49 7.39 -28.14
N SER A 596 -18.94 8.63 -27.94
CA SER A 596 -18.17 9.66 -27.21
C SER A 596 -18.17 9.46 -25.70
N ARG A 597 -19.10 8.67 -25.15
CA ARG A 597 -19.34 8.48 -23.71
C ARG A 597 -19.02 7.07 -23.21
N VAL A 598 -19.23 6.07 -24.06
CA VAL A 598 -18.95 4.66 -23.76
C VAL A 598 -18.11 4.02 -24.87
N ARG A 599 -17.49 2.88 -24.56
CA ARG A 599 -16.75 2.09 -25.57
C ARG A 599 -17.59 0.92 -26.04
N LEU A 600 -17.57 0.69 -27.35
CA LEU A 600 -18.31 -0.39 -27.97
C LEU A 600 -17.50 -1.68 -27.92
N VAL A 601 -18.20 -2.78 -27.62
CA VAL A 601 -17.62 -4.10 -27.39
C VAL A 601 -18.22 -5.09 -28.38
N LEU A 602 -17.37 -5.84 -29.06
CA LEU A 602 -17.78 -6.87 -30.00
C LEU A 602 -17.84 -8.24 -29.33
N HIS A 603 -19.04 -8.81 -29.29
CA HIS A 603 -19.31 -10.19 -28.87
C HIS A 603 -19.54 -11.08 -30.10
N GLY A 604 -19.36 -12.39 -29.94
CA GLY A 604 -19.65 -13.36 -31.03
C GLY A 604 -18.65 -13.32 -32.19
N ALA A 605 -17.39 -12.95 -31.94
CA ALA A 605 -16.37 -12.83 -32.97
C ALA A 605 -15.77 -14.19 -33.38
N HIS A 606 -16.57 -15.04 -34.03
CA HIS A 606 -16.17 -16.39 -34.44
C HIS A 606 -14.98 -16.40 -35.44
N GLU A 607 -13.97 -17.23 -35.19
CA GLU A 607 -12.70 -17.35 -35.95
C GLU A 607 -12.85 -17.54 -37.46
N LYS A 608 -13.93 -18.20 -37.89
CA LYS A 608 -14.14 -18.49 -39.31
C LYS A 608 -14.42 -17.22 -40.12
N TYR A 609 -15.00 -16.20 -39.48
CA TYR A 609 -15.49 -15.00 -40.15
C TYR A 609 -14.78 -13.73 -39.67
N PHE A 610 -14.45 -13.64 -38.38
CA PHE A 610 -13.85 -12.47 -37.76
C PHE A 610 -12.32 -12.56 -37.78
N GLN A 611 -11.74 -12.28 -38.94
CA GLN A 611 -10.29 -12.15 -39.16
C GLN A 611 -9.91 -10.68 -39.38
N ALA A 612 -8.67 -10.41 -39.82
CA ALA A 612 -8.10 -9.07 -39.98
C ALA A 612 -9.03 -8.06 -40.69
N GLU A 613 -9.64 -8.42 -41.81
CA GLU A 613 -10.46 -7.49 -42.60
C GLU A 613 -11.76 -7.11 -41.86
N LEU A 614 -12.53 -8.10 -41.40
CA LEU A 614 -13.80 -7.84 -40.74
C LEU A 614 -13.63 -7.20 -39.36
N LEU A 615 -12.61 -7.61 -38.59
CA LEU A 615 -12.27 -6.97 -37.33
C LEU A 615 -11.81 -5.53 -37.54
N SER A 616 -10.97 -5.27 -38.54
CA SER A 616 -10.59 -3.89 -38.90
C SER A 616 -11.79 -3.05 -39.30
N LYS A 617 -12.79 -3.64 -39.98
CA LYS A 617 -14.04 -2.95 -40.29
C LYS A 617 -14.83 -2.65 -39.01
N CYS A 618 -14.96 -3.59 -38.08
CA CYS A 618 -15.64 -3.33 -36.80
C CYS A 618 -14.95 -2.21 -36.00
N ILE A 619 -13.62 -2.19 -35.97
CA ILE A 619 -12.81 -1.13 -35.32
C ILE A 619 -13.09 0.24 -35.96
N SER A 620 -13.22 0.32 -37.29
CA SER A 620 -13.51 1.60 -37.96
C SER A 620 -14.89 2.18 -37.61
N TYR A 621 -15.80 1.38 -37.05
CA TYR A 621 -17.09 1.83 -36.51
C TYR A 621 -17.07 2.06 -34.99
N GLY A 622 -15.90 2.02 -34.35
CA GLY A 622 -15.71 2.38 -32.93
C GLY A 622 -15.63 1.22 -31.95
N MET A 623 -15.55 -0.03 -32.41
CA MET A 623 -15.27 -1.17 -31.52
C MET A 623 -13.87 -1.07 -30.92
N ALA A 624 -13.77 -1.13 -29.60
CA ALA A 624 -12.52 -0.95 -28.85
C ALA A 624 -12.13 -2.16 -27.99
N LYS A 625 -13.06 -3.10 -27.78
CA LYS A 625 -12.85 -4.39 -27.10
C LYS A 625 -13.50 -5.48 -27.94
N VAL A 626 -12.82 -6.62 -28.08
CA VAL A 626 -13.34 -7.79 -28.79
C VAL A 626 -13.16 -9.03 -27.93
N ASN A 627 -14.26 -9.74 -27.66
CA ASN A 627 -14.25 -10.98 -26.89
C ASN A 627 -13.77 -12.14 -27.76
N ILE A 628 -12.88 -12.96 -27.23
CA ILE A 628 -12.25 -14.09 -27.92
C ILE A 628 -12.36 -15.31 -27.02
N ASN A 629 -13.15 -16.30 -27.43
CA ASN A 629 -13.40 -17.52 -26.67
C ASN A 629 -13.13 -18.78 -27.51
N GLY A 630 -14.05 -19.12 -28.41
CA GLY A 630 -14.03 -20.31 -29.26
C GLY A 630 -12.66 -20.67 -29.86
N PRO A 631 -11.93 -19.73 -30.51
CA PRO A 631 -10.66 -20.04 -31.15
C PRO A 631 -9.57 -20.50 -30.16
N VAL A 632 -9.57 -19.92 -28.94
CA VAL A 632 -8.59 -20.22 -27.89
C VAL A 632 -8.92 -21.56 -27.23
N ALA A 633 -10.20 -21.77 -26.91
CA ALA A 633 -10.67 -23.05 -26.37
C ALA A 633 -10.44 -24.21 -27.36
N ALA A 634 -10.71 -24.00 -28.65
CA ALA A 634 -10.48 -25.00 -29.69
C ALA A 634 -9.00 -25.41 -29.78
N ALA A 635 -8.07 -24.45 -29.74
CA ALA A 635 -6.63 -24.73 -29.76
C ALA A 635 -6.19 -25.58 -28.55
N TYR A 636 -6.73 -25.29 -27.36
CA TYR A 636 -6.48 -26.09 -26.15
C TYR A 636 -6.98 -27.54 -26.32
N MET A 637 -8.21 -27.70 -26.83
CA MET A 637 -8.86 -29.00 -27.00
C MET A 637 -8.21 -29.85 -28.09
N GLU A 638 -7.83 -29.26 -29.23
CA GLU A 638 -7.19 -29.96 -30.34
C GLU A 638 -5.83 -30.55 -29.92
N VAL A 639 -4.99 -29.75 -29.25
CA VAL A 639 -3.70 -30.23 -28.75
C VAL A 639 -3.89 -31.27 -27.66
N GLY A 640 -4.87 -31.08 -26.77
CA GLY A 640 -5.24 -32.07 -25.75
C GLY A 640 -5.62 -33.42 -26.37
N ALA A 641 -6.54 -33.42 -27.34
CA ALA A 641 -6.98 -34.63 -28.04
C ALA A 641 -5.83 -35.37 -28.73
N ARG A 642 -4.81 -34.63 -29.20
CA ARG A 642 -3.64 -35.23 -29.84
C ARG A 642 -2.68 -35.87 -28.84
N LEU A 643 -2.42 -35.22 -27.71
CA LEU A 643 -1.30 -35.54 -26.81
C LEU A 643 -1.68 -36.24 -25.49
N ILE A 644 -2.90 -36.09 -24.99
CA ILE A 644 -3.34 -36.71 -23.73
C ILE A 644 -3.23 -38.24 -23.83
N GLY A 645 -2.58 -38.86 -22.84
CA GLY A 645 -2.31 -40.30 -22.80
C GLY A 645 -1.15 -40.76 -23.68
N LYS A 646 -0.51 -39.86 -24.43
CA LYS A 646 0.67 -40.15 -25.27
C LYS A 646 1.94 -39.46 -24.80
N GLU A 647 1.81 -38.28 -24.19
CA GLU A 647 2.93 -37.48 -23.68
C GLU A 647 2.82 -37.24 -22.16
N PRO A 648 3.93 -36.89 -21.47
CA PRO A 648 3.90 -36.47 -20.08
C PRO A 648 2.98 -35.27 -19.85
N LEU A 649 2.28 -35.23 -18.72
CA LEU A 649 1.30 -34.19 -18.40
C LEU A 649 1.86 -32.76 -18.54
N THR A 650 3.08 -32.52 -18.07
CA THR A 650 3.74 -31.22 -18.19
C THR A 650 3.95 -30.80 -19.65
N THR A 651 4.33 -31.74 -20.51
CA THR A 651 4.48 -31.50 -21.96
C THR A 651 3.14 -31.16 -22.59
N VAL A 652 2.06 -31.88 -22.22
CA VAL A 652 0.71 -31.59 -22.72
C VAL A 652 0.28 -30.16 -22.35
N MET A 653 0.44 -29.77 -21.09
CA MET A 653 0.09 -28.42 -20.62
C MET A 653 0.91 -27.34 -21.32
N GLU A 654 2.21 -27.57 -21.53
CA GLU A 654 3.09 -26.63 -22.23
C GLU A 654 2.67 -26.45 -23.70
N GLU A 655 2.38 -27.53 -24.41
CA GLU A 655 1.96 -27.47 -25.82
C GLU A 655 0.57 -26.86 -25.99
N GLN A 656 -0.38 -27.17 -25.08
CA GLN A 656 -1.69 -26.51 -25.06
C GLN A 656 -1.55 -25.00 -24.83
N THR A 657 -0.69 -24.59 -23.88
CA THR A 657 -0.41 -23.18 -23.61
C THR A 657 0.18 -22.47 -24.83
N LYS A 658 1.14 -23.10 -25.52
CA LYS A 658 1.75 -22.52 -26.74
C LYS A 658 0.75 -22.37 -27.88
N ALA A 659 -0.15 -23.34 -28.06
CA ALA A 659 -1.18 -23.28 -29.09
C ALA A 659 -2.17 -22.14 -28.84
N MET A 660 -2.67 -22.01 -27.60
CA MET A 660 -3.49 -20.86 -27.20
C MET A 660 -2.75 -19.53 -27.39
N GLN A 661 -1.48 -19.45 -26.95
CA GLN A 661 -0.66 -18.25 -27.10
C GLN A 661 -0.61 -17.81 -28.56
N LYS A 662 -0.37 -18.74 -29.49
CA LYS A 662 -0.28 -18.43 -30.92
C LYS A 662 -1.58 -17.83 -31.47
N VAL A 663 -2.73 -18.40 -31.10
CA VAL A 663 -4.04 -17.86 -31.48
C VAL A 663 -4.24 -16.44 -30.96
N ILE A 664 -3.86 -16.18 -29.71
CA ILE A 664 -3.98 -14.85 -29.08
C ILE A 664 -3.06 -13.84 -29.77
N GLU A 665 -1.84 -14.22 -30.13
CA GLU A 665 -0.90 -13.37 -30.87
C GLU A 665 -1.45 -12.95 -32.24
N ASP A 666 -2.08 -13.88 -32.97
CA ASP A 666 -2.68 -13.60 -34.27
C ASP A 666 -3.87 -12.62 -34.13
N HIS A 667 -4.68 -12.75 -33.08
CA HIS A 667 -5.75 -11.78 -32.78
C HIS A 667 -5.20 -10.42 -32.37
N MET A 668 -4.08 -10.35 -31.65
CA MET A 668 -3.43 -9.06 -31.35
C MET A 668 -3.01 -8.33 -32.62
N ASP A 669 -2.55 -9.06 -33.64
CA ASP A 669 -2.22 -8.50 -34.96
C ASP A 669 -3.47 -8.05 -35.71
N TRP A 670 -4.52 -8.89 -35.76
CA TRP A 670 -5.79 -8.55 -36.43
C TRP A 670 -6.50 -7.36 -35.81
N LEU A 671 -6.42 -7.23 -34.48
CA LEU A 671 -6.99 -6.11 -33.73
C LEU A 671 -6.09 -4.87 -33.68
N LYS A 672 -4.89 -4.92 -34.30
CA LYS A 672 -3.91 -3.83 -34.38
C LYS A 672 -3.38 -3.36 -33.01
N SER A 673 -3.43 -4.23 -32.01
CA SER A 673 -2.97 -3.96 -30.64
C SER A 673 -1.49 -4.28 -30.41
N ALA A 674 -0.87 -5.06 -31.31
CA ALA A 674 0.56 -5.34 -31.26
C ALA A 674 1.41 -4.04 -31.26
N GLY A 675 2.32 -3.92 -30.29
CA GLY A 675 3.19 -2.76 -30.09
C GLY A 675 2.53 -1.54 -29.44
N LYS A 676 1.34 -1.68 -28.83
CA LYS A 676 0.59 -0.59 -28.20
C LYS A 676 0.69 -0.52 -26.67
N ALA A 677 1.45 -1.42 -26.05
CA ALA A 677 1.62 -1.51 -24.60
C ALA A 677 2.47 -0.40 -23.98
#